data_AF-A0A8J7U2Q0-F1
#
_entry.id   AF-A0A8J7U2Q0-F1
#
_cell.length_a   1.000
_cell.length_b   1.000
_cell.length_c   1.000
_cell.angle_alpha   90.00
_cell.angle_beta   90.00
_cell.angle_gamma   90.00
#
_symmetry.space_group_name_H-M   'P 1'
#
loop_
_entity.id
_entity.type
_entity.pdbx_description
1 polymer ?
#
loop_
_entity_poly.entity_id
_entity_poly.type
_entity_poly.pdbx_seq_one_letter_code
_entity_poly.pdbx_strand_id
1 'polypeptide(L)'
;MFRFSLNRLLVAVLAMQGFLLQADPNWLVAPYLQNPTPNSMTVMFETHDLNPRVSFRRLGATTTQTQNAERVKPLGAVYRAALTNLDSATRYEYRVTTSAGDSPWFRFKTWPTETDGVDRFRFIVLSDAQGDWPDRFSDVIENGVIGKECSQGRVTACPDDLAAIIIPGDLVGTGSNITHWRRDFFGKAAAVLPYVPIIPAIGNHDYELGNFLTYFDLPDNGSGSYNEQWYYLDYANFRLVGLNSNDGRDSTLNREQRAWFSQLLQQAQQDPALDYLFVSIHHPCQSELWPPGESDLTCEYVGMLENLSAQTGKITGHLFGHTHGYSRGQSRDVRHLWLNAATTAGDIDYWGEYAQKDYDHFQKSYDEYGFSILTFSAQGEPSLAVRRRTGGDDSVYHGYSDESQRDDFIIGGLNRLPQRPIPLAPAGEIVGLQTTLVASPFDDADNDPHLESHWQLQRAEDGALVAEAWGNETRRENIYFDADTQAGADLTRWRTPYLAAATHYVWRVRYRDDRWGWSPWSQDAVFSTPALQTTPNLVRNGAAEAGTDGWQVHEGFLESLSAGECNGINPQSGDRYFAVGGVCREAARARATQRIDVTAYAAAIDGGQARLRLSVWLADWNGNDRPSVHLRFLDSGGVVLAEGLSVSRQAPEWAAQTAGTLLPANTRWLEVELLGERFAGTDNDSYVDDLDLRLLLPNGSGPGLPSGNLVANGGAENETDAWETRAGHLESLSAGECRGTDPFEGARYFAVGALCREAAFAHAVQRIDLRTYAEAIGAGATVRFQAALRNWSGNDIPAAYLVFLDAAGNELQTTVPLQHDQAVWRVLEQSTTLPVETGFIEVHLEGTRHAGTDNDAYVDSLDLRFVR
;
A
#
# COMPACT_ATOMS: atom_id res chain seq x y z
N MET A 1 28.88 32.21 -83.76
CA MET A 1 28.20 32.32 -85.08
C MET A 1 27.89 30.91 -85.57
N PHE A 2 26.69 30.73 -86.14
CA PHE A 2 26.08 29.51 -86.73
C PHE A 2 25.73 28.37 -85.75
N ARG A 3 24.47 28.07 -85.35
CA ARG A 3 23.13 27.86 -85.98
C ARG A 3 22.82 26.41 -86.43
N PHE A 4 21.82 25.81 -85.74
CA PHE A 4 20.77 24.84 -86.18
C PHE A 4 21.21 23.37 -86.39
N SER A 5 20.43 22.29 -86.13
CA SER A 5 18.96 22.08 -85.99
C SER A 5 18.58 20.74 -85.32
N LEU A 6 17.41 20.76 -84.66
CA LEU A 6 16.40 19.74 -84.30
C LEU A 6 16.50 18.25 -84.77
N ASN A 7 16.33 17.36 -83.77
CA ASN A 7 15.22 16.40 -83.54
C ASN A 7 14.83 15.27 -84.55
N ARG A 8 14.75 14.04 -83.97
CA ARG A 8 13.80 12.91 -84.14
C ARG A 8 14.23 11.61 -84.88
N LEU A 9 14.04 10.51 -84.13
CA LEU A 9 13.65 9.12 -84.46
C LEU A 9 14.66 8.14 -85.12
N LEU A 10 15.11 7.16 -84.33
CA LEU A 10 15.21 5.72 -84.66
C LEU A 10 15.39 4.96 -83.31
N VAL A 11 14.34 4.40 -82.70
CA VAL A 11 13.89 2.99 -82.81
C VAL A 11 15.01 1.97 -82.57
N ALA A 12 14.97 1.41 -81.36
CA ALA A 12 15.21 0.01 -80.95
C ALA A 12 16.29 -0.81 -81.67
N VAL A 13 17.31 -1.24 -80.91
CA VAL A 13 17.68 -2.66 -80.74
C VAL A 13 18.83 -2.79 -79.72
N LEU A 14 18.68 -3.75 -78.80
CA LEU A 14 19.69 -4.37 -77.90
C LEU A 14 20.09 -3.66 -76.59
N ALA A 15 19.18 -3.71 -75.61
CA ALA A 15 19.52 -3.98 -74.21
C ALA A 15 18.39 -4.82 -73.55
N MET A 16 18.12 -6.01 -74.08
CA MET A 16 17.43 -7.07 -73.31
C MET A 16 18.46 -7.69 -72.35
N GLN A 17 18.63 -7.09 -71.17
CA GLN A 17 19.01 -7.88 -70.00
C GLN A 17 17.70 -8.47 -69.48
N GLY A 18 17.56 -9.79 -69.60
CA GLY A 18 16.36 -10.50 -69.19
C GLY A 18 16.09 -10.25 -67.71
N PHE A 19 14.96 -9.63 -67.41
CA PHE A 19 14.25 -9.90 -66.17
C PHE A 19 13.85 -11.37 -66.23
N LEU A 20 14.69 -12.23 -65.65
CA LEU A 20 14.23 -13.55 -65.22
C LEU A 20 13.10 -13.27 -64.22
N LEU A 21 11.86 -13.50 -64.65
CA LEU A 21 10.74 -13.69 -63.74
C LEU A 21 11.17 -14.78 -62.76
N GLN A 22 11.54 -14.38 -61.55
CA GLN A 22 11.81 -15.31 -60.47
C GLN A 22 10.48 -15.99 -60.18
N ALA A 23 10.43 -17.30 -60.37
CA ALA A 23 9.24 -18.10 -60.15
C ALA A 23 8.76 -17.88 -58.70
N ASP A 24 7.51 -17.44 -58.52
CA ASP A 24 6.89 -17.27 -57.21
C ASP A 24 6.05 -18.53 -56.90
N PRO A 25 6.39 -19.32 -55.87
CA PRO A 25 5.65 -20.51 -55.51
C PRO A 25 4.19 -20.27 -55.10
N ASN A 26 3.75 -19.01 -54.98
CA ASN A 26 2.41 -18.57 -54.60
C ASN A 26 1.96 -19.20 -53.27
N TRP A 27 2.61 -18.76 -52.18
CA TRP A 27 2.36 -19.23 -50.82
C TRP A 27 1.02 -18.74 -50.27
N LEU A 28 0.31 -19.62 -49.55
CA LEU A 28 -0.74 -19.20 -48.62
C LEU A 28 -0.15 -18.84 -47.26
N VAL A 29 0.87 -19.60 -46.85
CA VAL A 29 1.77 -19.32 -45.73
C VAL A 29 3.19 -19.67 -46.17
N ALA A 30 4.11 -18.71 -46.06
CA ALA A 30 5.52 -18.91 -46.37
C ALA A 30 6.16 -19.97 -45.45
N PRO A 31 7.25 -20.62 -45.86
CA PRO A 31 7.88 -21.64 -45.02
C PRO A 31 8.29 -21.15 -43.63
N TYR A 32 7.97 -21.93 -42.60
CA TYR A 32 8.32 -21.67 -41.20
C TYR A 32 8.84 -22.91 -40.50
N LEU A 33 9.60 -22.71 -39.42
CA LEU A 33 10.30 -23.76 -38.70
C LEU A 33 9.58 -24.17 -37.41
N GLN A 34 9.53 -25.48 -37.14
CA GLN A 34 8.83 -26.12 -36.02
C GLN A 34 9.61 -27.31 -35.48
N ASN A 35 9.23 -27.78 -34.29
CA ASN A 35 9.76 -28.98 -33.64
C ASN A 35 11.30 -29.17 -33.73
N PRO A 36 12.09 -28.14 -33.36
CA PRO A 36 13.55 -28.23 -33.44
C PRO A 36 14.10 -29.24 -32.41
N THR A 37 15.10 -30.02 -32.81
CA THR A 37 15.85 -30.90 -31.90
C THR A 37 17.34 -30.85 -32.25
N PRO A 38 18.21 -31.55 -31.50
CA PRO A 38 19.61 -31.65 -31.88
C PRO A 38 19.87 -32.36 -33.21
N ASN A 39 18.93 -33.17 -33.72
CA ASN A 39 19.14 -33.94 -34.95
C ASN A 39 18.01 -33.80 -35.98
N SER A 40 17.07 -32.88 -35.76
CA SER A 40 15.95 -32.64 -36.65
C SER A 40 15.45 -31.21 -36.64
N MET A 41 14.72 -30.86 -37.70
CA MET A 41 13.96 -29.63 -37.85
C MET A 41 12.73 -29.91 -38.71
N THR A 42 11.56 -29.44 -38.31
CA THR A 42 10.36 -29.52 -39.16
C THR A 42 10.20 -28.23 -39.95
N VAL A 43 10.05 -28.36 -41.27
CA VAL A 43 9.65 -27.25 -42.16
C VAL A 43 8.16 -27.39 -42.45
N MET A 44 7.39 -26.36 -42.12
CA MET A 44 5.96 -26.27 -42.43
C MET A 44 5.68 -25.12 -43.39
N PHE A 45 4.62 -25.22 -44.19
CA PHE A 45 4.16 -24.18 -45.11
C PHE A 45 2.75 -24.49 -45.59
N GLU A 46 2.08 -23.51 -46.19
CA GLU A 46 0.77 -23.71 -46.80
C GLU A 46 0.79 -23.31 -48.29
N THR A 47 0.33 -24.22 -49.15
CA THR A 47 0.34 -24.03 -50.61
C THR A 47 -0.78 -24.81 -51.29
N HIS A 48 -1.20 -24.33 -52.46
CA HIS A 48 -2.12 -25.07 -53.34
C HIS A 48 -1.44 -26.21 -54.12
N ASP A 49 -0.10 -26.27 -54.12
CA ASP A 49 0.64 -27.36 -54.76
C ASP A 49 0.28 -28.70 -54.12
N LEU A 50 0.17 -29.76 -54.94
CA LEU A 50 -0.24 -31.07 -54.44
C LEU A 50 0.94 -31.96 -54.00
N ASN A 51 2.15 -31.70 -54.50
CA ASN A 51 3.36 -32.49 -54.29
C ASN A 51 4.59 -31.62 -53.98
N PRO A 52 4.53 -30.71 -52.99
CA PRO A 52 5.68 -29.91 -52.62
C PRO A 52 6.75 -30.77 -51.92
N ARG A 53 8.01 -30.38 -52.07
CA ARG A 53 9.17 -31.06 -51.46
C ARG A 53 10.13 -30.06 -50.87
N VAL A 54 10.86 -30.48 -49.85
CA VAL A 54 11.91 -29.69 -49.21
C VAL A 54 13.27 -30.25 -49.59
N SER A 55 14.10 -29.40 -50.19
CA SER A 55 15.51 -29.69 -50.46
C SER A 55 16.36 -29.06 -49.38
N PHE A 56 17.28 -29.80 -48.76
CA PHE A 56 18.13 -29.28 -47.69
C PHE A 56 19.56 -29.81 -47.77
N ARG A 57 20.52 -29.06 -47.22
CA ARG A 57 21.92 -29.45 -47.11
C ARG A 57 22.62 -28.70 -45.99
N ARG A 58 23.73 -29.25 -45.48
CA ARG A 58 24.62 -28.51 -44.56
C ARG A 58 25.13 -27.25 -45.26
N LEU A 59 25.18 -26.13 -44.55
CA LEU A 59 25.64 -24.87 -45.12
C LEU A 59 27.06 -25.01 -45.67
N GLY A 60 27.24 -24.64 -46.95
CA GLY A 60 28.51 -24.79 -47.68
C GLY A 60 28.73 -26.16 -48.36
N ALA A 61 27.86 -27.14 -48.13
CA ALA A 61 27.88 -28.39 -48.87
C ALA A 61 27.27 -28.22 -50.27
N THR A 62 27.67 -29.09 -51.22
CA THR A 62 27.10 -29.11 -52.58
C THR A 62 25.99 -30.14 -52.75
N THR A 63 26.03 -31.24 -52.00
CA THR A 63 25.06 -32.34 -52.10
C THR A 63 23.78 -32.00 -51.35
N THR A 64 22.65 -32.08 -52.05
CA THR A 64 21.33 -31.79 -51.52
C THR A 64 20.56 -33.08 -51.21
N GLN A 65 19.93 -33.13 -50.05
CA GLN A 65 18.94 -34.14 -49.69
C GLN A 65 17.54 -33.63 -50.00
N THR A 66 16.58 -34.53 -50.24
CA THR A 66 15.19 -34.16 -50.53
C THR A 66 14.24 -34.93 -49.64
N GLN A 67 13.33 -34.21 -49.00
CA GLN A 67 12.24 -34.74 -48.19
C GLN A 67 10.91 -34.38 -48.86
N ASN A 68 10.03 -35.35 -49.05
CA ASN A 68 8.66 -35.06 -49.48
C ASN A 68 7.89 -34.43 -48.33
N ALA A 69 7.08 -33.41 -48.61
CA ALA A 69 6.22 -32.82 -47.60
C ALA A 69 4.87 -33.55 -47.57
N GLU A 70 4.38 -33.81 -46.37
CA GLU A 70 3.14 -34.53 -46.11
C GLU A 70 2.03 -33.53 -45.76
N ARG A 71 0.80 -33.78 -46.21
CA ARG A 71 -0.34 -32.92 -45.87
C ARG A 71 -0.74 -33.12 -44.41
N VAL A 72 -0.88 -32.03 -43.68
CA VAL A 72 -1.51 -32.00 -42.36
C VAL A 72 -3.02 -31.89 -42.52
N LYS A 73 -3.78 -32.72 -41.79
CA LYS A 73 -5.24 -32.71 -41.79
C LYS A 73 -5.75 -32.02 -40.52
N PRO A 74 -6.90 -31.32 -40.55
CA PRO A 74 -7.88 -31.29 -41.64
C PRO A 74 -7.71 -30.22 -42.73
N LEU A 75 -6.90 -29.16 -42.55
CA LEU A 75 -6.87 -28.03 -43.51
C LEU A 75 -6.35 -28.38 -44.91
N GLY A 76 -5.71 -29.54 -45.11
CA GLY A 76 -5.48 -30.17 -46.40
C GLY A 76 -4.49 -29.45 -47.33
N ALA A 77 -4.22 -28.16 -47.15
CA ALA A 77 -3.23 -27.36 -47.89
C ALA A 77 -1.99 -27.01 -47.04
N VAL A 78 -1.98 -27.34 -45.75
CA VAL A 78 -0.82 -27.22 -44.87
C VAL A 78 0.04 -28.47 -45.03
N TYR A 79 1.36 -28.26 -45.15
CA TYR A 79 2.34 -29.29 -45.40
C TYR A 79 3.43 -29.29 -44.33
N ARG A 80 3.89 -30.49 -43.99
CA ARG A 80 4.94 -30.77 -43.01
C ARG A 80 6.05 -31.58 -43.66
N ALA A 81 7.31 -31.17 -43.47
CA ALA A 81 8.49 -31.94 -43.85
C ALA A 81 9.45 -32.04 -42.67
N ALA A 82 9.47 -33.19 -42.00
CA ALA A 82 10.41 -33.49 -40.93
C ALA A 82 11.79 -33.83 -41.51
N LEU A 83 12.78 -32.95 -41.31
CA LEU A 83 14.16 -33.17 -41.71
C LEU A 83 14.88 -33.85 -40.55
N THR A 84 15.34 -35.08 -40.73
CA THR A 84 15.92 -35.92 -39.66
C THR A 84 17.34 -36.36 -40.00
N ASN A 85 18.03 -37.00 -39.04
CA ASN A 85 19.42 -37.44 -39.16
C ASN A 85 20.37 -36.27 -39.47
N LEU A 86 20.12 -35.12 -38.86
CA LEU A 86 20.97 -33.95 -38.92
C LEU A 86 22.05 -34.00 -37.82
N ASP A 87 23.16 -33.32 -38.05
CA ASP A 87 24.20 -33.11 -37.04
C ASP A 87 23.72 -32.01 -36.07
N SER A 88 24.07 -32.11 -34.78
CA SER A 88 23.74 -31.09 -33.77
C SER A 88 24.56 -29.81 -33.94
N ALA A 89 24.05 -28.71 -33.37
CA ALA A 89 24.65 -27.37 -33.43
C ALA A 89 25.12 -26.92 -34.83
N THR A 90 24.49 -27.44 -35.89
CA THR A 90 24.99 -27.34 -37.27
C THR A 90 24.06 -26.49 -38.14
N ARG A 91 24.67 -25.63 -38.96
CA ARG A 91 23.96 -24.79 -39.93
C ARG A 91 23.54 -25.59 -41.16
N TYR A 92 22.28 -25.46 -41.53
CA TYR A 92 21.70 -26.00 -42.74
C TYR A 92 21.07 -24.89 -43.57
N GLU A 93 20.98 -25.12 -44.87
CA GLU A 93 20.12 -24.35 -45.76
C GLU A 93 19.08 -25.25 -46.39
N TYR A 94 17.88 -24.72 -46.60
CA TYR A 94 16.76 -25.43 -47.20
C TYR A 94 15.98 -24.55 -48.16
N ARG A 95 15.22 -25.18 -49.05
CA ARG A 95 14.24 -24.51 -49.90
C ARG A 95 13.06 -25.44 -50.17
N VAL A 96 11.91 -24.85 -50.44
CA VAL A 96 10.71 -25.59 -50.82
C VAL A 96 10.54 -25.50 -52.34
N THR A 97 10.36 -26.65 -52.98
CA THR A 97 10.12 -26.76 -54.42
C THR A 97 8.65 -27.12 -54.64
N THR A 98 7.95 -26.27 -55.39
CA THR A 98 6.59 -26.51 -55.90
C THR A 98 6.61 -26.64 -57.42
N SER A 99 5.46 -26.95 -58.03
CA SER A 99 5.28 -26.92 -59.48
C SER A 99 5.35 -25.50 -60.06
N ALA A 100 5.06 -24.48 -59.25
CA ALA A 100 5.12 -23.08 -59.65
C ALA A 100 6.55 -22.50 -59.58
N GLY A 101 7.43 -23.05 -58.73
CA GLY A 101 8.81 -22.59 -58.58
C GLY A 101 9.51 -23.09 -57.32
N ASP A 102 10.78 -22.71 -57.19
CA ASP A 102 11.56 -22.90 -55.96
C ASP A 102 11.48 -21.63 -55.09
N SER A 103 11.35 -21.81 -53.78
CA SER A 103 11.62 -20.72 -52.83
C SER A 103 13.10 -20.29 -52.88
N PRO A 104 13.45 -19.11 -52.33
CA PRO A 104 14.83 -18.83 -51.93
C PRO A 104 15.39 -19.92 -51.00
N TRP A 105 16.71 -19.99 -50.91
CA TRP A 105 17.36 -20.77 -49.86
C TRP A 105 17.26 -20.02 -48.53
N PHE A 106 16.54 -20.63 -47.60
CA PHE A 106 16.47 -20.23 -46.19
C PHE A 106 17.53 -20.97 -45.37
N ARG A 107 17.71 -20.61 -44.10
CA ARG A 107 18.73 -21.21 -43.22
C ARG A 107 18.17 -21.51 -41.85
N PHE A 108 18.62 -22.61 -41.25
CA PHE A 108 18.36 -22.91 -39.85
C PHE A 108 19.60 -23.51 -39.19
N LYS A 109 19.57 -23.61 -37.86
CA LYS A 109 20.58 -24.29 -37.07
C LYS A 109 19.91 -25.33 -36.19
N THR A 110 20.40 -26.56 -36.20
CA THR A 110 19.95 -27.59 -35.26
C THR A 110 20.36 -27.23 -33.84
N TRP A 111 19.59 -27.68 -32.86
CA TRP A 111 19.88 -27.40 -31.47
C TRP A 111 21.15 -28.14 -31.01
N PRO A 112 21.81 -27.67 -29.94
CA PRO A 112 22.98 -28.34 -29.41
C PRO A 112 22.58 -29.53 -28.53
N THR A 113 23.50 -30.48 -28.44
CA THR A 113 23.61 -31.41 -27.32
C THR A 113 24.60 -30.86 -26.29
N GLU A 114 24.67 -31.46 -25.10
CA GLU A 114 25.63 -31.09 -24.06
C GLU A 114 27.10 -31.14 -24.53
N THR A 115 27.42 -31.98 -25.51
CA THR A 115 28.79 -32.16 -26.01
C THR A 115 29.22 -31.13 -27.06
N ASP A 116 28.30 -30.29 -27.55
CA ASP A 116 28.59 -29.28 -28.59
C ASP A 116 29.27 -28.02 -28.04
N GLY A 117 29.40 -27.90 -26.71
CA GLY A 117 30.17 -26.82 -26.07
C GLY A 117 29.58 -25.43 -26.28
N VAL A 118 28.26 -25.30 -26.33
CA VAL A 118 27.58 -23.99 -26.36
C VAL A 118 27.76 -23.31 -25.00
N ASP A 119 28.18 -22.04 -24.98
CA ASP A 119 28.39 -21.28 -23.73
C ASP A 119 27.10 -20.59 -23.25
N ARG A 120 26.30 -20.10 -24.20
CA ARG A 120 25.06 -19.35 -23.95
C ARG A 120 24.07 -19.52 -25.09
N PHE A 121 22.78 -19.37 -24.79
CA PHE A 121 21.71 -19.36 -25.80
C PHE A 121 20.66 -18.32 -25.47
N ARG A 122 19.89 -17.92 -26.49
CA ARG A 122 19.00 -16.77 -26.43
C ARG A 122 17.64 -17.12 -27.00
N PHE A 123 16.59 -16.74 -26.29
CA PHE A 123 15.22 -16.78 -26.78
C PHE A 123 14.67 -15.35 -26.90
N ILE A 124 13.87 -15.13 -27.93
CA ILE A 124 12.93 -14.01 -27.94
C ILE A 124 11.66 -14.49 -27.27
N VAL A 125 11.08 -13.65 -26.42
CA VAL A 125 9.76 -13.87 -25.84
C VAL A 125 8.90 -12.67 -26.17
N LEU A 126 7.78 -12.93 -26.84
CA LEU A 126 6.80 -11.94 -27.23
C LEU A 126 5.43 -12.60 -27.21
N SER A 127 4.38 -11.86 -26.93
CA SER A 127 3.02 -12.41 -26.87
C SER A 127 2.05 -11.44 -27.52
N ASP A 128 0.83 -11.91 -27.68
CA ASP A 128 -0.32 -11.10 -28.03
C ASP A 128 -0.10 -10.34 -29.36
N ALA A 129 0.10 -11.15 -30.40
CA ALA A 129 0.26 -10.71 -31.79
C ALA A 129 -1.11 -10.52 -32.49
N GLN A 130 -2.20 -10.87 -31.80
CA GLN A 130 -3.57 -10.55 -32.16
C GLN A 130 -3.85 -9.05 -32.07
N GLY A 131 -5.04 -8.62 -32.50
CA GLY A 131 -5.47 -7.22 -32.40
C GLY A 131 -5.63 -6.52 -33.75
N ASP A 132 -6.04 -5.26 -33.69
CA ASP A 132 -6.41 -4.46 -34.87
C ASP A 132 -5.20 -3.80 -35.56
N TRP A 133 -3.99 -3.97 -34.99
CA TRP A 133 -2.75 -3.37 -35.47
C TRP A 133 -1.70 -4.39 -35.95
N PRO A 134 -2.02 -5.31 -36.89
CA PRO A 134 -1.11 -6.39 -37.30
C PRO A 134 0.20 -5.89 -37.92
N ASP A 135 0.25 -4.65 -38.40
CA ASP A 135 1.49 -4.01 -38.88
C ASP A 135 2.50 -3.76 -37.74
N ARG A 136 2.05 -3.59 -36.49
CA ARG A 136 2.92 -3.47 -35.31
C ARG A 136 3.72 -4.74 -35.08
N PHE A 137 3.09 -5.91 -35.26
CA PHE A 137 3.80 -7.18 -35.14
C PHE A 137 4.90 -7.33 -36.19
N SER A 138 4.66 -6.92 -37.44
CA SER A 138 5.70 -6.91 -38.48
C SER A 138 6.86 -5.97 -38.12
N ASP A 139 6.58 -4.81 -37.54
CA ASP A 139 7.59 -3.86 -37.08
C ASP A 139 8.43 -4.40 -35.91
N VAL A 140 7.79 -5.03 -34.90
CA VAL A 140 8.47 -5.76 -33.81
C VAL A 140 9.44 -6.79 -34.39
N ILE A 141 9.02 -7.55 -35.41
CA ILE A 141 9.85 -8.59 -36.02
C ILE A 141 10.99 -8.00 -36.84
N GLU A 142 10.70 -7.09 -37.76
CA GLU A 142 11.69 -6.61 -38.74
C GLU A 142 12.68 -5.60 -38.13
N ASN A 143 12.16 -4.57 -37.46
CA ASN A 143 12.99 -3.50 -36.91
C ASN A 143 13.48 -3.81 -35.49
N GLY A 144 12.70 -4.58 -34.72
CA GLY A 144 13.07 -5.06 -33.40
C GLY A 144 13.94 -6.31 -33.45
N VAL A 145 13.33 -7.48 -33.60
CA VAL A 145 14.01 -8.79 -33.49
C VAL A 145 15.13 -8.93 -34.52
N ILE A 146 14.83 -8.79 -35.82
CA ILE A 146 15.85 -8.92 -36.87
C ILE A 146 16.84 -7.78 -36.79
N GLY A 147 16.35 -6.54 -36.72
CA GLY A 147 17.17 -5.33 -36.73
C GLY A 147 18.16 -5.23 -35.56
N LYS A 148 17.82 -5.75 -34.38
CA LYS A 148 18.62 -5.58 -33.15
C LYS A 148 19.24 -6.84 -32.60
N GLU A 149 18.58 -7.99 -32.74
CA GLU A 149 19.02 -9.20 -32.05
C GLU A 149 19.75 -10.18 -32.95
N CYS A 150 19.59 -10.04 -34.26
CA CYS A 150 20.35 -10.79 -35.25
C CYS A 150 21.58 -10.00 -35.71
N SER A 151 22.72 -10.68 -35.77
CA SER A 151 24.03 -10.11 -36.09
C SER A 151 23.98 -9.30 -37.38
N GLN A 152 24.41 -8.03 -37.29
CA GLN A 152 24.40 -7.04 -38.38
C GLN A 152 23.00 -6.68 -38.92
N GLY A 153 21.93 -6.95 -38.17
CA GLY A 153 20.55 -6.72 -38.62
C GLY A 153 20.14 -7.65 -39.76
N ARG A 154 20.77 -8.84 -39.87
CA ARG A 154 20.58 -9.76 -41.00
C ARG A 154 19.82 -10.99 -40.58
N VAL A 155 18.66 -11.23 -41.20
CA VAL A 155 17.84 -12.42 -40.93
C VAL A 155 18.61 -13.73 -41.10
N THR A 156 19.54 -13.80 -42.06
CA THR A 156 20.34 -15.01 -42.31
C THR A 156 21.33 -15.35 -41.19
N ALA A 157 21.54 -14.44 -40.23
CA ALA A 157 22.34 -14.65 -39.04
C ALA A 157 21.49 -15.02 -37.81
N CYS A 158 20.19 -14.74 -37.81
CA CYS A 158 19.30 -15.09 -36.71
C CYS A 158 19.41 -16.55 -36.23
N PRO A 159 19.56 -17.59 -37.09
CA PRO A 159 19.72 -18.96 -36.63
C PRO A 159 20.98 -19.21 -35.76
N ASP A 160 21.98 -18.32 -35.83
CA ASP A 160 23.16 -18.38 -34.98
C ASP A 160 22.99 -17.63 -33.65
N ASP A 161 22.19 -16.56 -33.66
CA ASP A 161 22.01 -15.66 -32.54
C ASP A 161 20.83 -16.04 -31.64
N LEU A 162 19.81 -16.70 -32.19
CA LEU A 162 18.53 -17.01 -31.54
C LEU A 162 18.22 -18.51 -31.63
N ALA A 163 17.84 -19.11 -30.50
CA ALA A 163 17.43 -20.50 -30.41
C ALA A 163 16.00 -20.73 -30.90
N ALA A 164 15.07 -19.86 -30.49
CA ALA A 164 13.67 -19.82 -30.91
C ALA A 164 13.00 -18.50 -30.49
N ILE A 165 11.75 -18.30 -30.96
CA ILE A 165 10.82 -17.28 -30.44
C ILE A 165 9.72 -18.01 -29.67
N ILE A 166 9.56 -17.68 -28.38
CA ILE A 166 8.52 -18.22 -27.50
C ILE A 166 7.33 -17.27 -27.52
N ILE A 167 6.13 -17.81 -27.72
CA ILE A 167 4.90 -17.02 -27.82
C ILE A 167 3.85 -17.54 -26.83
N PRO A 168 3.69 -16.88 -25.67
CA PRO A 168 2.70 -17.23 -24.65
C PRO A 168 1.21 -17.00 -25.03
N GLY A 169 0.79 -17.45 -26.21
CA GLY A 169 -0.61 -17.43 -26.63
C GLY A 169 -1.04 -16.18 -27.38
N ASP A 170 -2.29 -16.24 -27.85
CA ASP A 170 -2.95 -15.23 -28.67
C ASP A 170 -2.13 -14.83 -29.90
N LEU A 171 -1.90 -15.84 -30.74
CA LEU A 171 -1.21 -15.68 -32.00
C LEU A 171 -2.10 -14.99 -33.03
N VAL A 172 -3.41 -15.19 -32.94
CA VAL A 172 -4.42 -14.67 -33.88
C VAL A 172 -5.60 -14.08 -33.14
N GLY A 173 -6.35 -13.16 -33.77
CA GLY A 173 -7.55 -12.59 -33.13
C GLY A 173 -8.76 -13.53 -33.08
N THR A 174 -8.78 -14.60 -33.87
CA THR A 174 -9.88 -15.59 -33.86
C THR A 174 -9.38 -16.91 -34.43
N GLY A 175 -9.31 -17.96 -33.60
CA GLY A 175 -8.71 -19.25 -33.93
C GLY A 175 -9.37 -19.95 -35.10
N SER A 176 -10.68 -19.80 -35.30
CA SER A 176 -11.39 -20.37 -36.46
C SER A 176 -11.19 -19.58 -37.77
N ASN A 177 -10.67 -18.35 -37.73
CA ASN A 177 -10.52 -17.50 -38.92
C ASN A 177 -9.17 -17.72 -39.61
N ILE A 178 -9.20 -18.44 -40.73
CA ILE A 178 -8.02 -18.73 -41.54
C ILE A 178 -7.26 -17.49 -42.03
N THR A 179 -7.93 -16.34 -42.19
CA THR A 179 -7.28 -15.10 -42.61
C THR A 179 -6.37 -14.56 -41.52
N HIS A 180 -6.77 -14.67 -40.25
CA HIS A 180 -5.93 -14.23 -39.14
C HIS A 180 -4.65 -15.07 -39.04
N TRP A 181 -4.75 -16.39 -39.27
CA TRP A 181 -3.58 -17.25 -39.38
C TRP A 181 -2.66 -16.86 -40.55
N ARG A 182 -3.21 -16.84 -41.77
CA ARG A 182 -2.41 -16.64 -42.99
C ARG A 182 -1.81 -15.24 -43.11
N ARG A 183 -2.63 -14.21 -42.91
CA ARG A 183 -2.28 -12.81 -43.17
C ARG A 183 -1.67 -12.13 -41.95
N ASP A 184 -2.31 -12.27 -40.79
CA ASP A 184 -2.00 -11.44 -39.62
C ASP A 184 -0.87 -12.04 -38.80
N PHE A 185 -0.89 -13.35 -38.54
CA PHE A 185 0.20 -13.99 -37.82
C PHE A 185 1.36 -14.38 -38.75
N PHE A 186 1.17 -15.42 -39.58
CA PHE A 186 2.25 -15.95 -40.42
C PHE A 186 2.73 -14.95 -41.47
N GLY A 187 1.82 -14.15 -42.03
CA GLY A 187 2.14 -13.13 -43.02
C GLY A 187 3.00 -12.00 -42.45
N LYS A 188 2.71 -11.53 -41.24
CA LYS A 188 3.47 -10.44 -40.60
C LYS A 188 4.81 -10.89 -40.01
N ALA A 189 4.93 -12.17 -39.65
CA ALA A 189 6.19 -12.74 -39.18
C ALA A 189 7.02 -13.44 -40.30
N ALA A 190 6.56 -13.45 -41.54
CA ALA A 190 7.18 -14.18 -42.67
C ALA A 190 8.66 -13.82 -42.91
N ALA A 191 9.10 -12.65 -42.44
CA ALA A 191 10.50 -12.23 -42.52
C ALA A 191 11.43 -13.14 -41.68
N VAL A 192 11.01 -13.63 -40.50
CA VAL A 192 11.88 -14.35 -39.56
C VAL A 192 11.57 -15.85 -39.43
N LEU A 193 10.31 -16.25 -39.60
CA LEU A 193 9.86 -17.64 -39.39
C LEU A 193 10.56 -18.70 -40.27
N PRO A 194 11.06 -18.40 -41.49
CA PRO A 194 11.87 -19.34 -42.24
C PRO A 194 13.27 -19.61 -41.65
N TYR A 195 13.66 -18.85 -40.62
CA TYR A 195 15.03 -18.86 -40.07
C TYR A 195 15.08 -19.26 -38.59
N VAL A 196 14.09 -18.84 -37.81
CA VAL A 196 14.03 -19.10 -36.36
C VAL A 196 12.75 -19.87 -36.05
N PRO A 197 12.82 -21.00 -35.34
CA PRO A 197 11.62 -21.74 -34.95
C PRO A 197 10.80 -20.97 -33.92
N ILE A 198 9.49 -21.21 -33.91
CA ILE A 198 8.57 -20.63 -32.92
C ILE A 198 7.98 -21.71 -32.02
N ILE A 199 7.77 -21.34 -30.76
CA ILE A 199 7.27 -22.22 -29.70
C ILE A 199 6.02 -21.56 -29.10
N PRO A 200 4.82 -21.94 -29.54
CA PRO A 200 3.57 -21.32 -29.10
C PRO A 200 2.96 -22.01 -27.88
N ALA A 201 2.38 -21.23 -26.97
CA ALA A 201 1.31 -21.68 -26.09
C ALA A 201 -0.06 -21.30 -26.71
N ILE A 202 -1.15 -21.81 -26.12
CA ILE A 202 -2.51 -21.53 -26.59
C ILE A 202 -3.09 -20.39 -25.75
N GLY A 203 -3.50 -19.30 -26.39
CA GLY A 203 -4.30 -18.24 -25.79
C GLY A 203 -5.80 -18.36 -26.09
N ASN A 204 -6.61 -17.47 -25.49
CA ASN A 204 -8.07 -17.56 -25.59
C ASN A 204 -8.58 -17.18 -26.98
N HIS A 205 -7.85 -16.36 -27.73
CA HIS A 205 -8.19 -16.05 -29.11
C HIS A 205 -7.81 -17.17 -30.08
N ASP A 206 -6.93 -18.10 -29.69
CA ASP A 206 -6.54 -19.25 -30.51
C ASP A 206 -7.59 -20.38 -30.51
N TYR A 207 -8.64 -20.26 -29.69
CA TYR A 207 -9.70 -21.27 -29.53
C TYR A 207 -10.55 -21.50 -30.78
N GLU A 208 -11.18 -22.69 -30.83
CA GLU A 208 -11.42 -23.47 -32.06
C GLU A 208 -10.10 -24.05 -32.61
N LEU A 209 -9.46 -24.89 -31.79
CA LEU A 209 -8.10 -25.44 -31.94
C LEU A 209 -7.80 -26.14 -33.28
N GLY A 210 -8.79 -26.37 -34.14
CA GLY A 210 -8.59 -27.04 -35.42
C GLY A 210 -7.51 -26.41 -36.29
N ASN A 211 -7.43 -25.07 -36.34
CA ASN A 211 -6.38 -24.39 -37.09
C ASN A 211 -5.03 -24.45 -36.34
N PHE A 212 -5.00 -24.19 -35.04
CA PHE A 212 -3.80 -24.28 -34.21
C PHE A 212 -3.12 -25.64 -34.36
N LEU A 213 -3.87 -26.73 -34.14
CA LEU A 213 -3.40 -28.12 -34.27
C LEU A 213 -3.08 -28.54 -35.72
N THR A 214 -3.38 -27.69 -36.70
CA THR A 214 -2.98 -27.94 -38.09
C THR A 214 -1.73 -27.15 -38.48
N TYR A 215 -1.57 -25.93 -37.95
CA TYR A 215 -0.45 -25.05 -38.29
C TYR A 215 0.80 -25.31 -37.45
N PHE A 216 0.70 -25.98 -36.30
CA PHE A 216 1.86 -26.31 -35.48
C PHE A 216 2.18 -27.80 -35.50
N ASP A 217 3.47 -28.11 -35.35
CA ASP A 217 3.99 -29.46 -35.12
C ASP A 217 4.78 -29.37 -33.82
N LEU A 218 4.16 -29.82 -32.73
CA LEU A 218 4.69 -29.70 -31.37
C LEU A 218 5.09 -31.08 -30.85
N PRO A 219 5.94 -31.16 -29.81
CA PRO A 219 6.35 -32.44 -29.25
C PRO A 219 5.17 -33.30 -28.79
N ASP A 220 5.16 -34.56 -29.21
CA ASP A 220 4.19 -35.59 -28.79
C ASP A 220 4.59 -36.19 -27.43
N ASN A 221 4.71 -35.34 -26.42
CA ASN A 221 5.08 -35.71 -25.04
C ASN A 221 4.10 -35.17 -23.98
N GLY A 222 2.95 -34.64 -24.42
CA GLY A 222 1.80 -34.33 -23.59
C GLY A 222 1.07 -35.60 -23.10
N SER A 223 -0.20 -35.46 -22.70
CA SER A 223 -0.98 -36.59 -22.18
C SER A 223 -2.28 -36.85 -22.94
N GLY A 224 -2.68 -38.13 -22.95
CA GLY A 224 -4.01 -38.56 -23.35
C GLY A 224 -4.42 -38.12 -24.75
N SER A 225 -5.63 -37.56 -24.87
CA SER A 225 -6.19 -37.04 -26.12
C SER A 225 -5.85 -35.57 -26.39
N TYR A 226 -4.99 -34.96 -25.58
CA TYR A 226 -4.67 -33.53 -25.63
C TYR A 226 -3.27 -33.29 -26.22
N ASN A 227 -2.87 -34.13 -27.17
CA ASN A 227 -1.59 -33.98 -27.83
C ASN A 227 -1.42 -32.56 -28.38
N GLU A 228 -0.21 -32.03 -28.28
CA GLU A 228 0.18 -30.67 -28.70
C GLU A 228 -0.51 -29.51 -27.95
N GLN A 229 -1.44 -29.78 -27.02
CA GLN A 229 -2.04 -28.73 -26.18
C GLN A 229 -1.21 -28.41 -24.93
N TRP A 230 -0.38 -29.36 -24.50
CA TRP A 230 0.73 -29.14 -23.57
C TRP A 230 1.86 -30.09 -23.90
N TYR A 231 3.07 -29.60 -23.73
CA TYR A 231 4.28 -30.29 -24.14
C TYR A 231 5.48 -29.70 -23.41
N TYR A 232 6.62 -30.37 -23.50
CA TYR A 232 7.90 -29.77 -23.13
C TYR A 232 8.94 -29.95 -24.23
N LEU A 233 9.96 -29.11 -24.21
CA LEU A 233 11.15 -29.22 -25.05
C LEU A 233 12.39 -28.86 -24.26
N ASP A 234 13.52 -29.42 -24.67
CA ASP A 234 14.81 -29.21 -24.03
C ASP A 234 15.78 -28.54 -25.01
N TYR A 235 16.45 -27.50 -24.55
CA TYR A 235 17.58 -26.87 -25.21
C TYR A 235 18.75 -26.87 -24.23
N ALA A 236 19.76 -27.70 -24.46
CA ALA A 236 20.87 -27.89 -23.51
C ALA A 236 20.34 -28.14 -22.07
N ASN A 237 20.70 -27.29 -21.11
CA ASN A 237 20.31 -27.35 -19.70
C ASN A 237 18.98 -26.63 -19.36
N PHE A 238 18.21 -26.21 -20.37
CA PHE A 238 16.94 -25.50 -20.21
C PHE A 238 15.76 -26.33 -20.71
N ARG A 239 14.72 -26.43 -19.87
CA ARG A 239 13.42 -27.00 -20.23
C ARG A 239 12.35 -25.92 -20.32
N LEU A 240 11.65 -25.86 -21.44
CA LEU A 240 10.43 -25.07 -21.61
C LEU A 240 9.21 -25.97 -21.66
N VAL A 241 8.15 -25.56 -20.99
CA VAL A 241 6.87 -26.27 -20.91
C VAL A 241 5.77 -25.36 -21.45
N GLY A 242 5.09 -25.78 -22.52
CA GLY A 242 3.87 -25.12 -22.98
C GLY A 242 2.66 -25.69 -22.24
N LEU A 243 1.84 -24.83 -21.64
CA LEU A 243 0.62 -25.21 -20.92
C LEU A 243 -0.62 -24.53 -21.54
N ASN A 244 -1.79 -25.13 -21.33
CA ASN A 244 -3.09 -24.57 -21.77
C ASN A 244 -3.88 -24.07 -20.56
N SER A 245 -4.13 -22.76 -20.51
CA SER A 245 -4.81 -22.05 -19.40
C SER A 245 -6.30 -21.75 -19.61
N ASN A 246 -6.89 -22.15 -20.73
CA ASN A 246 -8.16 -21.58 -21.21
C ASN A 246 -9.43 -22.30 -20.70
N ASP A 247 -9.28 -23.23 -19.76
CA ASP A 247 -10.39 -23.94 -19.15
C ASP A 247 -10.32 -23.75 -17.62
N GLY A 248 -11.44 -23.97 -16.94
CA GLY A 248 -11.53 -23.78 -15.49
C GLY A 248 -10.54 -24.65 -14.73
N ARG A 249 -10.05 -24.16 -13.58
CA ARG A 249 -9.06 -24.83 -12.73
C ARG A 249 -9.41 -26.30 -12.43
N ASP A 250 -10.68 -26.60 -12.18
CA ASP A 250 -11.17 -27.94 -11.83
C ASP A 250 -11.77 -28.70 -13.02
N SER A 251 -11.45 -28.31 -14.26
CA SER A 251 -11.91 -29.05 -15.44
C SER A 251 -11.23 -30.41 -15.56
N THR A 252 -11.80 -31.30 -16.39
CA THR A 252 -11.17 -32.60 -16.68
C THR A 252 -9.82 -32.41 -17.39
N LEU A 253 -9.72 -31.42 -18.29
CA LEU A 253 -8.49 -31.07 -18.98
C LEU A 253 -7.40 -30.69 -17.98
N ASN A 254 -7.70 -29.76 -17.06
CA ASN A 254 -6.70 -29.26 -16.12
C ASN A 254 -6.33 -30.26 -15.01
N ARG A 255 -7.21 -31.18 -14.64
CA ARG A 255 -6.83 -32.32 -13.78
C ARG A 255 -5.79 -33.21 -14.45
N GLU A 256 -5.94 -33.48 -15.75
CA GLU A 256 -4.99 -34.32 -16.49
C GLU A 256 -3.66 -33.59 -16.71
N GLN A 257 -3.71 -32.34 -17.18
CA GLN A 257 -2.52 -31.50 -17.39
C GLN A 257 -1.72 -31.34 -16.09
N ARG A 258 -2.38 -31.13 -14.94
CA ARG A 258 -1.72 -31.01 -13.64
C ARG A 258 -1.08 -32.31 -13.17
N ALA A 259 -1.73 -33.45 -13.39
CA ALA A 259 -1.15 -34.74 -13.04
C ALA A 259 0.11 -35.02 -13.89
N TRP A 260 0.07 -34.70 -15.18
CA TRP A 260 1.22 -34.76 -16.08
C TRP A 260 2.34 -33.80 -15.64
N PHE A 261 2.01 -32.54 -15.38
CA PHE A 261 2.99 -31.52 -14.97
C PHE A 261 3.65 -31.88 -13.63
N SER A 262 2.89 -32.43 -12.68
CA SER A 262 3.43 -32.92 -11.40
C SER A 262 4.47 -34.02 -11.60
N GLN A 263 4.25 -34.95 -12.54
CA GLN A 263 5.24 -35.99 -12.87
C GLN A 263 6.46 -35.39 -13.57
N LEU A 264 6.26 -34.43 -14.46
CA LEU A 264 7.34 -33.71 -15.13
C LEU A 264 8.24 -32.98 -14.13
N LEU A 265 7.68 -32.30 -13.13
CA LEU A 265 8.46 -31.62 -12.10
C LEU A 265 9.25 -32.60 -11.22
N GLN A 266 8.70 -33.78 -10.91
CA GLN A 266 9.43 -34.83 -10.19
C GLN A 266 10.64 -35.34 -11.00
N GLN A 267 10.49 -35.47 -12.32
CA GLN A 267 11.60 -35.84 -13.20
C GLN A 267 12.65 -34.71 -13.25
N ALA A 268 12.21 -33.46 -13.44
CA ALA A 268 13.09 -32.30 -13.47
C ALA A 268 13.86 -32.12 -12.16
N GLN A 269 13.23 -32.40 -11.02
CA GLN A 269 13.88 -32.38 -9.71
C GLN A 269 15.06 -33.35 -9.61
N GLN A 270 14.96 -34.50 -10.27
CA GLN A 270 15.98 -35.56 -10.25
C GLN A 270 17.03 -35.41 -11.36
N ASP A 271 16.85 -34.46 -12.27
CA ASP A 271 17.74 -34.25 -13.40
C ASP A 271 18.84 -33.22 -13.05
N PRO A 272 20.10 -33.65 -12.90
CA PRO A 272 21.22 -32.75 -12.61
C PRO A 272 21.69 -31.96 -13.84
N ALA A 273 21.27 -32.32 -15.06
CA ALA A 273 21.63 -31.59 -16.28
C ALA A 273 20.75 -30.36 -16.51
N LEU A 274 19.57 -30.29 -15.88
CA LEU A 274 18.69 -29.13 -15.97
C LEU A 274 19.08 -28.07 -14.96
N ASP A 275 19.31 -26.85 -15.42
CA ASP A 275 19.50 -25.68 -14.57
C ASP A 275 18.26 -24.78 -14.53
N TYR A 276 17.43 -24.88 -15.57
CA TYR A 276 16.28 -24.01 -15.79
C TYR A 276 15.02 -24.79 -16.16
N LEU A 277 13.89 -24.39 -15.58
CA LEU A 277 12.58 -24.85 -16.01
C LEU A 277 11.59 -23.69 -16.10
N PHE A 278 11.11 -23.42 -17.30
CA PHE A 278 10.21 -22.31 -17.60
C PHE A 278 8.89 -22.82 -18.15
N VAL A 279 7.80 -22.13 -17.81
CA VAL A 279 6.46 -22.38 -18.36
C VAL A 279 6.09 -21.24 -19.29
N SER A 280 5.54 -21.56 -20.46
CA SER A 280 4.82 -20.63 -21.34
C SER A 280 3.33 -20.91 -21.21
N ILE A 281 2.57 -19.96 -20.67
CA ILE A 281 1.15 -20.10 -20.35
C ILE A 281 0.45 -18.76 -20.55
N HIS A 282 -0.73 -18.75 -21.16
CA HIS A 282 -1.30 -17.49 -21.65
C HIS A 282 -1.83 -16.57 -20.55
N HIS A 283 -2.79 -17.04 -19.74
CA HIS A 283 -3.38 -16.21 -18.69
C HIS A 283 -2.41 -16.04 -17.51
N PRO A 284 -2.24 -14.83 -16.97
CA PRO A 284 -1.34 -14.56 -15.84
C PRO A 284 -1.84 -15.17 -14.53
N CYS A 285 -0.91 -15.37 -13.58
CA CYS A 285 -1.32 -15.54 -12.17
C CYS A 285 -1.79 -14.20 -11.59
N GLN A 286 -1.03 -13.12 -11.79
CA GLN A 286 -1.34 -11.77 -11.34
C GLN A 286 -1.08 -10.76 -12.46
N SER A 287 -1.83 -9.66 -12.49
CA SER A 287 -1.64 -8.59 -13.48
C SER A 287 -1.91 -7.23 -12.85
N GLU A 288 -0.95 -6.31 -12.97
CA GLU A 288 -1.11 -4.95 -12.44
C GLU A 288 -2.00 -4.07 -13.31
N LEU A 289 -1.95 -4.30 -14.63
CA LEU A 289 -2.66 -3.51 -15.65
C LEU A 289 -4.12 -3.95 -15.78
N TRP A 290 -4.39 -5.25 -15.62
CA TRP A 290 -5.72 -5.83 -15.77
C TRP A 290 -5.95 -7.04 -14.85
N PRO A 291 -6.24 -6.84 -13.54
CA PRO A 291 -6.55 -7.90 -12.59
C PRO A 291 -7.72 -8.84 -12.97
N PRO A 292 -8.76 -8.40 -13.69
CA PRO A 292 -9.79 -9.32 -14.20
C PRO A 292 -9.27 -10.43 -15.12
N GLY A 293 -8.10 -10.25 -15.74
CA GLY A 293 -7.44 -11.27 -16.58
C GLY A 293 -6.66 -12.34 -15.80
N GLU A 294 -6.62 -12.26 -14.47
CA GLU A 294 -5.89 -13.21 -13.61
C GLU A 294 -6.50 -14.61 -13.58
N SER A 295 -5.64 -15.61 -13.37
CA SER A 295 -6.00 -17.03 -13.35
C SER A 295 -5.42 -17.76 -12.14
N ASP A 296 -6.30 -18.22 -11.25
CA ASP A 296 -5.96 -19.09 -10.12
C ASP A 296 -5.26 -20.39 -10.55
N LEU A 297 -5.56 -20.89 -11.76
CA LEU A 297 -4.90 -22.06 -12.32
C LEU A 297 -3.41 -21.77 -12.57
N THR A 298 -3.10 -20.61 -13.15
CA THR A 298 -1.70 -20.20 -13.38
C THR A 298 -0.99 -20.01 -12.05
N CYS A 299 -1.63 -19.40 -11.04
CA CYS A 299 -1.04 -19.28 -9.71
C CYS A 299 -0.70 -20.62 -9.06
N GLU A 300 -1.49 -21.67 -9.29
CA GLU A 300 -1.17 -23.01 -8.81
C GLU A 300 0.10 -23.56 -9.46
N TYR A 301 0.28 -23.40 -10.77
CA TYR A 301 1.51 -23.81 -11.46
C TYR A 301 2.73 -23.00 -11.02
N VAL A 302 2.58 -21.70 -10.78
CA VAL A 302 3.62 -20.86 -10.19
C VAL A 302 4.06 -21.42 -8.84
N GLY A 303 3.12 -21.72 -7.93
CA GLY A 303 3.44 -22.33 -6.65
C GLY A 303 4.16 -23.70 -6.77
N MET A 304 3.83 -24.49 -7.80
CA MET A 304 4.54 -25.74 -8.08
C MET A 304 6.00 -25.49 -8.56
N LEU A 305 6.22 -24.47 -9.40
CA LEU A 305 7.56 -24.06 -9.87
C LEU A 305 8.42 -23.44 -8.76
N GLU A 306 7.81 -22.68 -7.86
CA GLU A 306 8.46 -22.14 -6.68
C GLU A 306 8.93 -23.26 -5.76
N ASN A 307 8.10 -24.28 -5.55
CA ASN A 307 8.48 -25.47 -4.78
C ASN A 307 9.66 -26.22 -5.41
N LEU A 308 9.67 -26.39 -6.73
CA LEU A 308 10.82 -26.97 -7.44
C LEU A 308 12.08 -26.14 -7.20
N SER A 309 12.00 -24.81 -7.37
CA SER A 309 13.14 -23.91 -7.17
C SER A 309 13.66 -23.94 -5.73
N ALA A 310 12.77 -23.93 -4.74
CA ALA A 310 13.13 -24.01 -3.32
C ALA A 310 13.87 -25.32 -2.98
N GLN A 311 13.48 -26.44 -3.60
CA GLN A 311 14.05 -27.76 -3.31
C GLN A 311 15.37 -28.02 -4.04
N THR A 312 15.59 -27.38 -5.19
CA THR A 312 16.69 -27.73 -6.11
C THR A 312 17.67 -26.60 -6.37
N GLY A 313 17.29 -25.34 -6.10
CA GLY A 313 18.04 -24.16 -6.50
C GLY A 313 17.97 -23.82 -7.99
N LYS A 314 17.24 -24.61 -8.81
CA LYS A 314 17.04 -24.33 -10.23
C LYS A 314 16.33 -22.99 -10.42
N ILE A 315 16.72 -22.25 -11.44
CA ILE A 315 16.06 -20.98 -11.80
C ILE A 315 14.79 -21.34 -12.56
N THR A 316 13.64 -20.90 -12.07
CA THR A 316 12.35 -21.16 -12.71
C THR A 316 11.73 -19.86 -13.20
N GLY A 317 10.68 -19.97 -14.01
CA GLY A 317 9.91 -18.80 -14.42
C GLY A 317 8.64 -19.18 -15.15
N HIS A 318 7.74 -18.22 -15.27
CA HIS A 318 6.59 -18.32 -16.14
C HIS A 318 6.52 -17.10 -17.04
N LEU A 319 6.25 -17.38 -18.31
CA LEU A 319 6.13 -16.43 -19.40
C LEU A 319 4.65 -16.41 -19.76
N PHE A 320 4.05 -15.23 -19.74
CA PHE A 320 2.62 -15.06 -19.97
C PHE A 320 2.29 -13.87 -20.86
N GLY A 321 1.02 -13.78 -21.26
CA GLY A 321 0.47 -12.72 -22.10
C GLY A 321 -0.89 -12.30 -21.55
N HIS A 322 -1.89 -12.17 -22.44
CA HIS A 322 -3.30 -11.91 -22.13
C HIS A 322 -3.60 -10.49 -21.60
N THR A 323 -2.76 -9.99 -20.71
CA THR A 323 -2.84 -8.63 -20.20
C THR A 323 -1.84 -7.79 -20.96
N HIS A 324 -2.32 -6.87 -21.77
CA HIS A 324 -1.59 -6.25 -22.87
C HIS A 324 -0.68 -5.12 -22.40
N GLY A 325 0.46 -5.52 -21.84
CA GLY A 325 1.57 -4.63 -21.50
C GLY A 325 2.77 -5.43 -21.03
N TYR A 326 3.80 -4.73 -20.60
CA TYR A 326 4.96 -5.34 -19.97
C TYR A 326 4.82 -5.28 -18.46
N SER A 327 5.05 -6.41 -17.80
CA SER A 327 5.16 -6.50 -16.36
C SER A 327 6.25 -7.51 -16.03
N ARG A 328 7.12 -7.15 -15.09
CA ARG A 328 8.19 -8.02 -14.62
C ARG A 328 8.27 -8.05 -13.11
N GLY A 329 8.43 -9.24 -12.57
CA GLY A 329 8.49 -9.50 -11.15
C GLY A 329 9.30 -10.72 -10.74
N GLN A 330 9.24 -11.03 -9.45
CA GLN A 330 9.95 -12.14 -8.83
C GLN A 330 9.18 -12.72 -7.64
N SER A 331 9.39 -14.01 -7.40
CA SER A 331 8.97 -14.62 -6.14
C SER A 331 9.89 -14.22 -4.99
N ARG A 332 9.30 -14.10 -3.79
CA ARG A 332 10.00 -13.65 -2.58
C ARG A 332 11.17 -14.55 -2.22
N ASP A 333 10.95 -15.85 -2.10
CA ASP A 333 11.91 -16.76 -1.44
C ASP A 333 12.86 -17.50 -2.39
N VAL A 334 12.57 -17.48 -3.70
CA VAL A 334 13.27 -18.29 -4.71
C VAL A 334 13.59 -17.49 -5.98
N ARG A 335 14.45 -18.03 -6.84
CA ARG A 335 14.78 -17.44 -8.14
C ARG A 335 13.73 -17.85 -9.18
N HIS A 336 12.54 -17.28 -9.05
CA HIS A 336 11.43 -17.49 -9.99
C HIS A 336 11.07 -16.18 -10.70
N LEU A 337 11.17 -16.16 -12.02
CA LEU A 337 10.86 -14.99 -12.85
C LEU A 337 9.36 -14.95 -13.19
N TRP A 338 8.73 -13.79 -12.94
CA TRP A 338 7.41 -13.43 -13.46
C TRP A 338 7.62 -12.50 -14.65
N LEU A 339 7.19 -12.91 -15.85
CA LEU A 339 7.38 -12.08 -17.04
C LEU A 339 6.14 -12.08 -17.94
N ASN A 340 5.47 -10.93 -17.99
CA ASN A 340 4.52 -10.62 -19.03
C ASN A 340 5.28 -10.27 -20.32
N ALA A 341 5.02 -11.01 -21.38
CA ALA A 341 5.63 -10.84 -22.68
C ALA A 341 4.73 -10.10 -23.68
N ALA A 342 3.52 -9.71 -23.26
CA ALA A 342 2.64 -8.88 -24.06
C ALA A 342 3.13 -7.42 -24.13
N THR A 343 2.54 -6.57 -24.96
CA THR A 343 1.82 -6.92 -26.19
C THR A 343 2.70 -6.62 -27.41
N THR A 344 2.46 -7.27 -28.54
CA THR A 344 3.14 -6.95 -29.82
C THR A 344 2.23 -6.27 -30.84
N ALA A 345 0.93 -6.55 -30.79
CA ALA A 345 -0.06 -5.89 -31.64
C ALA A 345 -1.43 -5.75 -30.96
N GLY A 346 -1.71 -6.53 -29.91
CA GLY A 346 -2.95 -6.45 -29.14
C GLY A 346 -3.12 -5.07 -28.50
N ASP A 347 -4.36 -4.61 -28.37
CA ASP A 347 -4.67 -3.30 -27.81
C ASP A 347 -4.14 -3.18 -26.38
N ILE A 348 -3.28 -2.20 -26.13
CA ILE A 348 -2.62 -2.02 -24.81
C ILE A 348 -3.68 -1.82 -23.71
N ASP A 349 -3.46 -2.46 -22.56
CA ASP A 349 -4.21 -2.20 -21.33
C ASP A 349 -3.64 -0.94 -20.66
N TYR A 350 -4.17 0.24 -20.98
CA TYR A 350 -3.57 1.50 -20.51
C TYR A 350 -3.79 1.75 -19.00
N TRP A 351 -2.85 2.45 -18.37
CA TRP A 351 -2.99 2.93 -17.00
C TRP A 351 -4.27 3.78 -16.83
N GLY A 352 -5.11 3.39 -15.88
CA GLY A 352 -6.37 4.09 -15.56
C GLY A 352 -7.56 3.71 -16.45
N GLU A 353 -7.39 2.81 -17.43
CA GLU A 353 -8.50 2.30 -18.26
C GLU A 353 -9.36 1.28 -17.51
N TYR A 354 -8.71 0.32 -16.83
CA TYR A 354 -9.35 -0.76 -16.08
C TYR A 354 -9.17 -0.58 -14.57
N ALA A 355 -9.55 -1.59 -13.77
CA ALA A 355 -9.04 -1.68 -12.40
C ALA A 355 -7.56 -2.02 -12.46
N GLN A 356 -6.74 -1.44 -11.59
CA GLN A 356 -5.32 -1.78 -11.46
C GLN A 356 -4.97 -2.12 -10.01
N LYS A 357 -3.91 -2.90 -9.84
CA LYS A 357 -3.42 -3.30 -8.52
C LYS A 357 -1.90 -3.44 -8.50
N ASP A 358 -1.28 -2.72 -7.58
CA ASP A 358 0.15 -2.80 -7.30
C ASP A 358 0.43 -4.05 -6.45
N TYR A 359 1.17 -5.00 -7.00
CA TYR A 359 1.45 -6.29 -6.34
C TYR A 359 2.90 -6.36 -5.91
N ASP A 360 3.15 -6.87 -4.69
CA ASP A 360 4.52 -7.04 -4.18
C ASP A 360 5.42 -7.91 -5.07
N HIS A 361 4.86 -8.78 -5.92
CA HIS A 361 5.64 -9.60 -6.85
C HIS A 361 6.21 -8.83 -8.03
N PHE A 362 5.56 -7.76 -8.49
CA PHE A 362 6.03 -6.98 -9.63
C PHE A 362 6.96 -5.87 -9.18
N GLN A 363 8.02 -5.65 -9.96
CA GLN A 363 8.95 -4.54 -9.77
C GLN A 363 8.70 -3.44 -10.79
N LYS A 364 8.28 -3.81 -12.01
CA LYS A 364 8.01 -2.84 -13.08
C LYS A 364 6.84 -3.28 -13.92
N SER A 365 5.95 -2.34 -14.21
CA SER A 365 4.94 -2.46 -15.25
C SER A 365 4.92 -1.23 -16.16
N TYR A 366 4.68 -1.46 -17.46
CA TYR A 366 4.54 -0.43 -18.49
C TYR A 366 3.46 -0.87 -19.49
N ASP A 367 2.58 0.04 -19.88
CA ASP A 367 1.54 -0.13 -20.88
C ASP A 367 2.10 0.16 -22.29
N GLU A 368 3.01 -0.71 -22.77
CA GLU A 368 3.74 -0.51 -24.03
C GLU A 368 3.97 -1.78 -24.86
N TYR A 369 4.11 -1.60 -26.18
CA TYR A 369 4.50 -2.64 -27.11
C TYR A 369 5.97 -3.04 -26.98
N GLY A 370 6.32 -4.26 -27.38
CA GLY A 370 7.72 -4.66 -27.53
C GLY A 370 7.98 -6.16 -27.38
N PHE A 371 9.23 -6.52 -27.09
CA PHE A 371 9.61 -7.92 -26.84
C PHE A 371 10.75 -8.04 -25.82
N SER A 372 10.88 -9.23 -25.24
CA SER A 372 11.92 -9.56 -24.26
C SER A 372 12.94 -10.54 -24.86
N ILE A 373 14.20 -10.42 -24.44
CA ILE A 373 15.30 -11.32 -24.77
C ILE A 373 15.73 -12.02 -23.49
N LEU A 374 15.72 -13.35 -23.49
CA LEU A 374 16.20 -14.17 -22.38
C LEU A 374 17.49 -14.87 -22.82
N THR A 375 18.60 -14.58 -22.16
CA THR A 375 19.92 -15.15 -22.43
C THR A 375 20.35 -16.02 -21.26
N PHE A 376 20.52 -17.31 -21.50
CA PHE A 376 20.86 -18.30 -20.50
C PHE A 376 22.32 -18.74 -20.66
N SER A 377 23.01 -19.03 -19.56
CA SER A 377 24.28 -19.76 -19.58
C SER A 377 24.03 -21.26 -19.76
N ALA A 378 24.75 -21.89 -20.67
CA ALA A 378 24.68 -23.34 -20.88
C ALA A 378 25.79 -24.10 -20.13
N GLN A 379 26.77 -23.37 -19.59
CA GLN A 379 27.90 -23.91 -18.83
C GLN A 379 28.25 -22.98 -17.67
N GLY A 380 28.87 -23.53 -16.63
CA GLY A 380 29.27 -22.78 -15.43
C GLY A 380 28.10 -22.56 -14.47
N GLU A 381 28.19 -21.53 -13.65
CA GLU A 381 27.13 -21.18 -12.70
C GLU A 381 25.87 -20.68 -13.44
N PRO A 382 24.68 -21.26 -13.18
CA PRO A 382 23.46 -20.88 -13.86
C PRO A 382 23.11 -19.40 -13.71
N SER A 383 23.03 -18.71 -14.84
CA SER A 383 22.62 -17.31 -14.96
C SER A 383 21.58 -17.10 -16.05
N LEU A 384 20.69 -16.13 -15.85
CA LEU A 384 19.72 -15.67 -16.83
C LEU A 384 19.78 -14.15 -16.92
N ALA A 385 20.23 -13.63 -18.05
CA ALA A 385 20.14 -12.21 -18.37
C ALA A 385 18.85 -11.94 -19.16
N VAL A 386 18.07 -10.96 -18.74
CA VAL A 386 16.81 -10.59 -19.38
C VAL A 386 16.87 -9.13 -19.79
N ARG A 387 16.49 -8.85 -21.03
CA ARG A 387 16.40 -7.49 -21.57
C ARG A 387 15.04 -7.26 -22.21
N ARG A 388 14.40 -6.12 -21.91
CA ARG A 388 13.16 -5.67 -22.57
C ARG A 388 13.47 -4.54 -23.53
N ARG A 389 13.05 -4.69 -24.80
CA ARG A 389 12.99 -3.57 -25.75
C ARG A 389 11.56 -3.11 -25.90
N THR A 390 11.36 -1.79 -25.76
CA THR A 390 10.08 -1.14 -26.01
C THR A 390 10.00 -0.63 -27.44
N GLY A 391 8.80 -0.74 -28.01
CA GLY A 391 8.39 0.00 -29.21
C GLY A 391 7.65 1.31 -28.88
N GLY A 392 7.32 1.54 -27.61
CA GLY A 392 6.39 2.59 -27.16
C GLY A 392 4.94 2.13 -27.21
N ASP A 393 4.01 3.07 -27.20
CA ASP A 393 2.56 2.85 -27.27
C ASP A 393 1.98 3.51 -28.54
N ASP A 394 0.66 3.73 -28.59
CA ASP A 394 0.04 4.43 -29.72
C ASP A 394 0.25 5.94 -29.70
N SER A 395 0.59 6.52 -28.54
CA SER A 395 0.78 7.97 -28.38
C SER A 395 2.23 8.40 -28.64
N VAL A 396 3.19 7.57 -28.26
CA VAL A 396 4.63 7.80 -28.30
C VAL A 396 5.33 6.51 -28.75
N TYR A 397 5.65 6.45 -30.05
CA TYR A 397 6.46 5.37 -30.60
C TYR A 397 7.96 5.72 -30.51
N HIS A 398 8.74 4.86 -29.87
CA HIS A 398 10.18 5.04 -29.69
C HIS A 398 11.02 4.38 -30.78
N GLY A 399 10.43 3.43 -31.51
CA GLY A 399 11.18 2.51 -32.36
C GLY A 399 12.13 1.62 -31.56
N TYR A 400 12.82 0.74 -32.28
CA TYR A 400 13.80 -0.14 -31.66
C TYR A 400 15.20 0.49 -31.80
N SER A 401 15.82 0.85 -30.68
CA SER A 401 17.21 1.34 -30.59
C SER A 401 17.84 0.89 -29.26
N ASP A 402 19.09 1.27 -28.99
CA ASP A 402 19.71 0.98 -27.68
C ASP A 402 19.08 1.85 -26.58
N GLU A 403 18.61 3.04 -26.93
CA GLU A 403 17.84 3.93 -26.04
C GLU A 403 16.42 3.39 -25.74
N SER A 404 15.91 2.45 -26.54
CA SER A 404 14.62 1.78 -26.30
C SER A 404 14.74 0.54 -25.41
N GLN A 405 15.88 0.35 -24.75
CA GLN A 405 16.04 -0.63 -23.68
C GLN A 405 15.27 -0.17 -22.44
N ARG A 406 14.12 -0.79 -22.19
CA ARG A 406 13.29 -0.48 -21.02
C ARG A 406 13.83 -1.11 -19.74
N ASP A 407 14.40 -2.31 -19.86
CA ASP A 407 14.83 -3.09 -18.71
C ASP A 407 15.98 -4.03 -19.06
N ASP A 408 16.89 -4.25 -18.10
CA ASP A 408 18.07 -5.11 -18.25
C ASP A 408 18.59 -5.54 -16.87
N PHE A 409 18.59 -6.84 -16.59
CA PHE A 409 19.00 -7.41 -15.31
C PHE A 409 19.43 -8.87 -15.45
N ILE A 410 20.09 -9.39 -14.41
CA ILE A 410 20.63 -10.76 -14.39
C ILE A 410 20.20 -11.49 -13.13
N ILE A 411 19.67 -12.70 -13.30
CA ILE A 411 19.34 -13.62 -12.22
C ILE A 411 20.48 -14.65 -12.09
N GLY A 412 20.98 -14.86 -10.87
CA GLY A 412 22.01 -15.86 -10.60
C GLY A 412 23.39 -15.54 -11.21
N GLY A 413 24.09 -16.59 -11.64
CA GLY A 413 25.51 -16.57 -12.02
C GLY A 413 26.45 -16.64 -10.83
N LEU A 414 27.69 -16.19 -11.03
CA LEU A 414 28.65 -16.00 -9.95
C LEU A 414 28.15 -14.86 -9.05
N ASN A 415 27.59 -15.21 -7.90
CA ASN A 415 27.06 -14.29 -6.89
C ASN A 415 27.54 -14.74 -5.50
N ARG A 416 28.13 -13.83 -4.72
CA ARG A 416 28.38 -14.03 -3.28
C ARG A 416 27.30 -13.33 -2.48
N LEU A 417 26.41 -14.14 -1.90
CA LEU A 417 25.29 -13.65 -1.07
C LEU A 417 25.68 -12.51 -0.10
N PRO A 418 24.79 -11.53 0.11
CA PRO A 418 25.09 -10.39 0.97
C PRO A 418 25.39 -10.82 2.40
N GLN A 419 26.16 -9.99 3.10
CA GLN A 419 26.43 -10.20 4.51
C GLN A 419 25.13 -10.17 5.31
N ARG A 420 25.09 -10.99 6.37
CA ARG A 420 23.97 -11.01 7.30
C ARG A 420 23.79 -9.63 7.93
N PRO A 421 22.60 -9.01 7.84
CA PRO A 421 22.36 -7.74 8.50
C PRO A 421 22.37 -7.87 10.03
N ILE A 422 22.73 -6.78 10.71
CA ILE A 422 22.73 -6.67 12.18
C ILE A 422 21.56 -5.77 12.58
N PRO A 423 20.67 -6.21 13.49
CA PRO A 423 19.62 -5.33 14.00
C PRO A 423 20.24 -4.27 14.91
N LEU A 424 19.91 -3.00 14.68
CA LEU A 424 20.49 -1.88 15.43
C LEU A 424 19.50 -1.28 16.44
N ALA A 425 18.25 -1.07 16.04
CA ALA A 425 17.22 -0.54 16.92
C ALA A 425 15.82 -0.91 16.42
N PRO A 426 14.82 -1.08 17.31
CA PRO A 426 14.98 -1.23 18.76
C PRO A 426 15.57 -2.60 19.13
N ALA A 427 16.36 -2.64 20.20
CA ALA A 427 17.09 -3.79 20.73
C ALA A 427 17.12 -3.77 22.27
N GLY A 428 15.97 -4.01 22.89
CA GLY A 428 15.77 -4.17 24.33
C GLY A 428 15.02 -3.01 24.98
N GLU A 429 14.72 -1.93 24.24
CA GLU A 429 14.02 -0.77 24.77
C GLU A 429 12.50 -0.96 24.82
N ILE A 430 11.85 -0.09 25.61
CA ILE A 430 10.40 0.16 25.52
C ILE A 430 10.21 1.31 24.54
N VAL A 431 9.47 1.06 23.45
CA VAL A 431 9.20 2.05 22.40
C VAL A 431 7.71 2.37 22.34
N GLY A 432 7.34 3.42 21.59
CA GLY A 432 5.93 3.77 21.38
C GLY A 432 5.13 2.65 20.69
N LEU A 433 3.82 2.87 20.52
CA LEU A 433 2.93 1.90 19.84
C LEU A 433 3.16 1.83 18.33
N GLN A 434 4.12 2.59 17.82
CA GLN A 434 4.68 2.47 16.49
C GLN A 434 6.15 2.84 16.60
N THR A 435 6.99 2.17 15.82
CA THR A 435 8.42 2.47 15.79
C THR A 435 8.99 2.21 14.40
N THR A 436 10.25 2.60 14.19
CA THR A 436 11.01 2.23 12.99
C THR A 436 12.07 1.21 13.40
N LEU A 437 12.05 0.05 12.76
CA LEU A 437 13.10 -0.95 12.85
C LEU A 437 14.27 -0.48 11.97
N VAL A 438 15.49 -0.58 12.47
CA VAL A 438 16.70 -0.10 11.83
C VAL A 438 17.75 -1.20 11.90
N ALA A 439 18.33 -1.54 10.75
CA ALA A 439 19.39 -2.53 10.62
C ALA A 439 20.68 -1.91 10.06
N SER A 440 21.77 -2.68 10.08
CA SER A 440 23.07 -2.27 9.54
C SER A 440 22.98 -1.93 8.05
N PRO A 441 23.87 -1.06 7.53
CA PRO A 441 24.01 -0.89 6.09
C PRO A 441 24.17 -2.23 5.35
N PHE A 442 23.66 -2.27 4.12
CA PHE A 442 23.88 -3.39 3.21
C PHE A 442 25.37 -3.51 2.86
N ASP A 443 25.88 -4.74 2.90
CA ASP A 443 27.28 -5.07 2.60
C ASP A 443 27.31 -6.37 1.80
N ASP A 444 28.03 -6.34 0.69
CA ASP A 444 28.04 -7.40 -0.31
C ASP A 444 29.45 -7.55 -0.89
N ALA A 445 29.93 -8.79 -1.03
CA ALA A 445 31.34 -9.07 -1.23
C ALA A 445 31.80 -8.85 -2.68
N ASP A 446 30.89 -8.94 -3.65
CA ASP A 446 31.08 -8.63 -5.07
C ASP A 446 30.51 -7.26 -5.47
N ASN A 447 29.93 -6.53 -4.51
CA ASN A 447 29.32 -5.20 -4.67
C ASN A 447 28.07 -5.23 -5.56
N ASP A 448 27.32 -6.33 -5.52
CA ASP A 448 26.00 -6.35 -6.10
C ASP A 448 25.09 -5.38 -5.31
N PRO A 449 24.27 -4.53 -5.96
CA PRO A 449 23.40 -3.59 -5.27
C PRO A 449 22.35 -4.21 -4.34
N HIS A 450 21.98 -3.48 -3.28
CA HIS A 450 20.83 -3.82 -2.44
C HIS A 450 19.53 -3.71 -3.26
N LEU A 451 18.90 -4.85 -3.56
CA LEU A 451 17.66 -4.90 -4.33
C LEU A 451 16.44 -4.77 -3.41
N GLU A 452 16.36 -5.59 -2.36
CA GLU A 452 15.20 -5.65 -1.49
C GLU A 452 15.53 -6.15 -0.09
N SER A 453 14.71 -5.76 0.88
CA SER A 453 14.75 -6.24 2.27
C SER A 453 13.49 -7.03 2.59
N HIS A 454 13.61 -7.97 3.53
CA HIS A 454 12.48 -8.71 4.06
C HIS A 454 12.48 -8.61 5.58
N TRP A 455 11.44 -8.00 6.13
CA TRP A 455 11.27 -7.74 7.56
C TRP A 455 10.18 -8.63 8.14
N GLN A 456 10.43 -9.18 9.32
CA GLN A 456 9.44 -9.92 10.10
C GLN A 456 9.34 -9.36 11.50
N LEU A 457 8.11 -9.15 11.96
CA LEU A 457 7.77 -8.74 13.30
C LEU A 457 6.80 -9.75 13.90
N GLN A 458 7.16 -10.30 15.05
CA GLN A 458 6.41 -11.32 15.76
C GLN A 458 6.18 -10.89 17.19
N ARG A 459 5.12 -11.41 17.79
CA ARG A 459 4.88 -11.30 19.22
C ARG A 459 5.73 -12.35 19.95
N ALA A 460 6.42 -11.93 21.00
CA ALA A 460 7.41 -12.77 21.68
C ALA A 460 6.76 -13.92 22.49
N GLU A 461 5.54 -13.70 22.99
CA GLU A 461 4.85 -14.61 23.89
C GLU A 461 4.38 -15.90 23.19
N ASP A 462 3.94 -15.80 21.93
CA ASP A 462 3.35 -16.90 21.17
C ASP A 462 4.01 -17.13 19.80
N GLY A 463 4.96 -16.28 19.39
CA GLY A 463 5.59 -16.34 18.07
C GLY A 463 4.65 -15.96 16.92
N ALA A 464 3.47 -15.39 17.22
CA ALA A 464 2.52 -15.01 16.20
C ALA A 464 3.10 -13.89 15.32
N LEU A 465 3.05 -14.08 14.00
CA LEU A 465 3.42 -13.04 13.04
C LEU A 465 2.45 -11.87 13.18
N VAL A 466 2.99 -10.72 13.56
CA VAL A 466 2.24 -9.47 13.73
C VAL A 466 2.22 -8.73 12.41
N ALA A 467 3.37 -8.70 11.73
CA ALA A 467 3.54 -8.07 10.44
C ALA A 467 4.77 -8.61 9.72
N GLU A 468 4.72 -8.56 8.40
CA GLU A 468 5.79 -8.94 7.49
C GLU A 468 5.80 -7.91 6.35
N ALA A 469 6.98 -7.47 5.94
CA ALA A 469 7.13 -6.55 4.83
C ALA A 469 8.22 -7.04 3.87
N TRP A 470 7.82 -7.12 2.61
CA TRP A 470 8.63 -7.47 1.45
C TRP A 470 7.98 -6.80 0.23
N GLY A 471 8.71 -6.66 -0.87
CA GLY A 471 8.13 -6.14 -2.11
C GLY A 471 8.01 -4.62 -2.10
N ASN A 472 6.82 -4.10 -2.33
CA ASN A 472 6.64 -2.70 -2.71
C ASN A 472 6.99 -1.72 -1.60
N GLU A 473 7.02 -2.14 -0.33
CA GLU A 473 7.48 -1.29 0.77
C GLU A 473 9.01 -1.28 0.96
N THR A 474 9.70 -2.29 0.44
CA THR A 474 11.06 -2.66 0.87
C THR A 474 11.99 -3.06 -0.27
N ARG A 475 11.57 -2.78 -1.51
CA ARG A 475 12.37 -2.89 -2.73
C ARG A 475 12.89 -1.52 -3.14
N ARG A 476 14.07 -1.53 -3.76
CA ARG A 476 14.77 -0.33 -4.25
C ARG A 476 13.97 0.49 -5.28
N GLU A 477 13.11 -0.17 -6.04
CA GLU A 477 12.39 0.39 -7.16
C GLU A 477 11.04 -0.33 -7.26
N ASN A 478 9.98 0.42 -7.53
CA ASN A 478 8.67 -0.13 -7.90
C ASN A 478 7.98 0.81 -8.90
N ILE A 479 7.99 0.41 -10.18
CA ILE A 479 7.39 1.20 -11.26
C ILE A 479 5.93 0.82 -11.44
N TYR A 480 5.04 1.69 -11.01
CA TYR A 480 3.58 1.55 -11.08
C TYR A 480 2.97 2.89 -11.51
N PHE A 481 2.06 2.90 -12.49
CA PHE A 481 1.57 4.14 -13.14
C PHE A 481 2.72 5.05 -13.64
N ASP A 482 3.69 4.45 -14.33
CA ASP A 482 4.89 5.11 -14.88
C ASP A 482 5.75 5.90 -13.87
N ALA A 483 5.55 5.66 -12.58
CA ALA A 483 6.26 6.32 -11.49
C ALA A 483 6.98 5.31 -10.61
N ASP A 484 8.22 5.63 -10.22
CA ASP A 484 8.92 4.88 -9.18
C ASP A 484 8.37 5.27 -7.81
N THR A 485 7.45 4.45 -7.29
CA THR A 485 6.82 4.64 -5.99
C THR A 485 7.79 4.44 -4.82
N GLN A 486 8.96 3.86 -5.08
CA GLN A 486 10.01 3.58 -4.10
C GLN A 486 11.27 4.42 -4.29
N ALA A 487 11.19 5.48 -5.10
CA ALA A 487 12.31 6.37 -5.35
C ALA A 487 12.92 6.93 -4.04
N GLY A 488 14.17 6.54 -3.76
CA GLY A 488 14.90 6.98 -2.57
C GLY A 488 14.56 6.24 -1.28
N ALA A 489 13.87 5.10 -1.35
CA ALA A 489 13.56 4.27 -0.18
C ALA A 489 14.84 3.81 0.56
N ASP A 490 14.85 3.95 1.89
CA ASP A 490 15.90 3.42 2.76
C ASP A 490 15.54 1.99 3.16
N LEU A 491 16.09 1.01 2.45
CA LEU A 491 15.81 -0.41 2.67
C LEU A 491 16.38 -0.93 4.00
N THR A 492 17.21 -0.16 4.70
CA THR A 492 17.74 -0.53 6.02
C THR A 492 16.81 -0.17 7.17
N ARG A 493 15.64 0.42 6.85
CA ARG A 493 14.65 0.85 7.82
C ARG A 493 13.26 0.39 7.40
N TRP A 494 12.44 0.05 8.40
CA TRP A 494 11.03 -0.24 8.15
C TRP A 494 10.17 0.26 9.30
N ARG A 495 9.10 0.98 8.99
CA ARG A 495 8.17 1.51 9.98
C ARG A 495 7.12 0.45 10.28
N THR A 496 6.99 0.06 11.54
CA THR A 496 6.02 -0.98 11.93
C THR A 496 4.59 -0.49 11.74
N PRO A 497 3.61 -1.40 11.58
CA PRO A 497 2.22 -1.07 11.85
C PRO A 497 2.02 -0.72 13.32
N TYR A 498 0.79 -0.32 13.67
CA TYR A 498 0.45 -0.04 15.06
C TYR A 498 0.42 -1.31 15.90
N LEU A 499 1.10 -1.23 17.03
CA LEU A 499 1.36 -2.33 17.94
C LEU A 499 0.39 -2.30 19.11
N ALA A 500 0.12 -3.48 19.66
CA ALA A 500 -0.61 -3.61 20.91
C ALA A 500 0.25 -3.06 22.06
N ALA A 501 -0.39 -2.48 23.07
CA ALA A 501 0.28 -2.02 24.27
C ALA A 501 0.68 -3.19 25.18
N ALA A 502 1.62 -2.94 26.10
CA ALA A 502 2.13 -3.92 27.07
C ALA A 502 2.50 -5.28 26.44
N THR A 503 3.08 -5.26 25.24
CA THR A 503 3.37 -6.46 24.44
C THR A 503 4.86 -6.53 24.14
N HIS A 504 5.43 -7.74 24.21
CA HIS A 504 6.81 -8.00 23.81
C HIS A 504 6.87 -8.43 22.34
N TYR A 505 7.82 -7.89 21.60
CA TYR A 505 8.00 -8.15 20.18
C TYR A 505 9.40 -8.67 19.88
N VAL A 506 9.49 -9.54 18.88
CA VAL A 506 10.71 -10.05 18.26
C VAL A 506 10.70 -9.65 16.79
N TRP A 507 11.82 -9.16 16.27
CA TRP A 507 11.94 -8.84 14.86
C TRP A 507 13.28 -9.27 14.28
N ARG A 508 13.27 -9.50 12.96
CA ARG A 508 14.45 -9.87 12.18
C ARG A 508 14.33 -9.37 10.74
N VAL A 509 15.46 -9.27 10.06
CA VAL A 509 15.55 -8.81 8.67
C VAL A 509 16.57 -9.63 7.89
N ARG A 510 16.38 -9.74 6.57
CA ARG A 510 17.41 -10.20 5.63
C ARG A 510 17.42 -9.30 4.39
N TYR A 511 18.56 -9.22 3.71
CA TYR A 511 18.75 -8.45 2.48
C TYR A 511 18.92 -9.35 1.24
N ARG A 512 18.48 -8.84 0.09
CA ARG A 512 18.66 -9.47 -1.24
C ARG A 512 19.51 -8.58 -2.13
N ASP A 513 20.44 -9.19 -2.84
CA ASP A 513 21.17 -8.57 -3.95
C ASP A 513 20.33 -8.53 -5.24
N ASP A 514 20.82 -7.83 -6.26
CA ASP A 514 20.19 -7.74 -7.58
C ASP A 514 20.37 -8.99 -8.47
N ARG A 515 21.15 -9.98 -8.01
CA ARG A 515 21.25 -11.34 -8.56
C ARG A 515 20.26 -12.32 -7.92
N TRP A 516 19.35 -11.79 -7.10
CA TRP A 516 18.28 -12.49 -6.41
C TRP A 516 18.74 -13.47 -5.31
N GLY A 517 19.93 -13.27 -4.75
CA GLY A 517 20.46 -13.99 -3.60
C GLY A 517 20.07 -13.34 -2.27
N TRP A 518 19.50 -14.12 -1.34
CA TRP A 518 19.22 -13.66 0.02
C TRP A 518 20.40 -13.91 0.94
N SER A 519 20.78 -12.90 1.73
CA SER A 519 21.56 -13.07 2.95
C SER A 519 20.85 -14.00 3.95
N PRO A 520 21.57 -14.63 4.89
CA PRO A 520 20.95 -15.21 6.06
C PRO A 520 20.15 -14.16 6.84
N TRP A 521 19.08 -14.60 7.52
CA TRP A 521 18.39 -13.76 8.51
C TRP A 521 19.35 -13.20 9.55
N SER A 522 19.10 -11.96 9.96
CA SER A 522 19.72 -11.32 11.11
C SER A 522 19.54 -12.17 12.37
N GLN A 523 20.29 -11.84 13.42
CA GLN A 523 19.87 -12.28 14.76
C GLN A 523 18.53 -11.61 15.10
N ASP A 524 17.74 -12.27 15.94
CA ASP A 524 16.50 -11.72 16.46
C ASP A 524 16.82 -10.55 17.40
N ALA A 525 16.13 -9.43 17.23
CA ALA A 525 16.12 -8.32 18.17
C ALA A 525 14.75 -8.22 18.83
N VAL A 526 14.72 -7.72 20.06
CA VAL A 526 13.50 -7.66 20.87
C VAL A 526 13.22 -6.24 21.32
N PHE A 527 11.96 -5.90 21.55
CA PHE A 527 11.56 -4.66 22.18
C PHE A 527 10.17 -4.82 22.82
N SER A 528 9.73 -3.84 23.59
CA SER A 528 8.40 -3.88 24.21
C SER A 528 7.63 -2.59 23.97
N THR A 529 6.30 -2.64 24.06
CA THR A 529 5.44 -1.46 24.10
C THR A 529 4.99 -1.17 25.53
N PRO A 530 4.74 0.11 25.90
CA PRO A 530 4.33 0.47 27.25
C PRO A 530 2.91 -0.01 27.56
N ALA A 531 2.63 -0.22 28.83
CA ALA A 531 1.25 -0.25 29.33
C ALA A 531 0.62 1.15 29.23
N LEU A 532 -0.67 1.21 28.91
CA LEU A 532 -1.41 2.47 28.79
C LEU A 532 -2.28 2.72 30.02
N GLN A 533 -2.29 3.97 30.47
CA GLN A 533 -3.26 4.54 31.41
C GLN A 533 -4.26 5.41 30.67
N THR A 534 -5.47 5.54 31.23
CA THR A 534 -6.55 6.35 30.65
C THR A 534 -6.69 7.66 31.42
N THR A 535 -6.78 8.79 30.73
CA THR A 535 -7.09 10.08 31.36
C THR A 535 -8.54 10.10 31.90
N PRO A 536 -8.90 11.08 32.74
CA PRO A 536 -10.30 11.45 32.93
C PRO A 536 -10.97 11.83 31.60
N ASN A 537 -12.30 11.89 31.61
CA ASN A 537 -13.05 12.42 30.47
C ASN A 537 -12.63 13.87 30.19
N LEU A 538 -12.15 14.12 28.98
CA LEU A 538 -11.71 15.42 28.50
C LEU A 538 -12.86 16.32 28.09
N VAL A 539 -14.02 15.74 27.78
CA VAL A 539 -15.24 16.52 27.47
C VAL A 539 -15.84 17.05 28.76
N ARG A 540 -16.09 18.36 28.80
CA ARG A 540 -16.88 19.00 29.85
C ARG A 540 -18.36 18.82 29.54
N ASN A 541 -19.13 18.48 30.56
CA ASN A 541 -20.58 18.32 30.48
C ASN A 541 -21.01 17.37 29.33
N GLY A 542 -20.35 16.21 29.21
CA GLY A 542 -20.64 15.22 28.17
C GLY A 542 -21.97 14.49 28.34
N ALA A 543 -22.51 14.48 29.57
CA ALA A 543 -23.81 13.90 29.93
C ALA A 543 -24.92 14.95 30.06
N ALA A 544 -24.72 16.18 29.59
CA ALA A 544 -25.70 17.28 29.59
C ALA A 544 -26.25 17.74 30.97
N GLU A 545 -25.78 17.19 32.09
CA GLU A 545 -26.26 17.50 33.44
C GLU A 545 -26.11 18.98 33.84
N ALA A 546 -25.11 19.68 33.30
CA ALA A 546 -24.89 21.12 33.53
C ALA A 546 -25.52 21.97 32.41
N GLY A 547 -26.69 21.58 31.92
CA GLY A 547 -27.33 22.29 30.81
C GLY A 547 -26.49 22.19 29.55
N THR A 548 -26.25 23.31 28.86
CA THR A 548 -25.37 23.39 27.68
C THR A 548 -24.00 23.99 27.98
N ASP A 549 -23.64 24.07 29.26
CA ASP A 549 -22.37 24.66 29.69
C ASP A 549 -21.18 23.95 29.03
N GLY A 550 -20.23 24.75 28.56
CA GLY A 550 -19.02 24.27 27.88
C GLY A 550 -19.20 23.94 26.39
N TRP A 551 -20.38 24.15 25.80
CA TRP A 551 -20.63 23.95 24.38
C TRP A 551 -20.89 25.26 23.64
N GLN A 552 -20.26 25.42 22.48
CA GLN A 552 -20.48 26.56 21.58
C GLN A 552 -21.39 26.13 20.43
N VAL A 553 -22.58 26.72 20.34
CA VAL A 553 -23.52 26.47 19.24
C VAL A 553 -23.16 27.35 18.05
N HIS A 554 -23.01 26.74 16.87
CA HIS A 554 -22.69 27.42 15.61
C HIS A 554 -23.86 27.45 14.63
N GLU A 555 -24.73 26.45 14.70
CA GLU A 555 -25.91 26.30 13.84
C GLU A 555 -27.04 25.65 14.65
N GLY A 556 -28.29 26.07 14.43
CA GLY A 556 -29.46 25.50 15.09
C GLY A 556 -29.47 25.67 16.61
N PHE A 557 -29.94 24.66 17.33
CA PHE A 557 -30.09 24.67 18.79
C PHE A 557 -29.43 23.44 19.41
N LEU A 558 -28.84 23.63 20.59
CA LEU A 558 -28.45 22.55 21.49
C LEU A 558 -29.29 22.72 22.75
N GLU A 559 -30.02 21.68 23.13
CA GLU A 559 -30.85 21.67 24.33
C GLU A 559 -30.36 20.57 25.28
N SER A 560 -30.43 20.83 26.57
CA SER A 560 -30.24 19.81 27.61
C SER A 560 -31.60 19.59 28.26
N LEU A 561 -32.15 18.40 28.08
CA LEU A 561 -33.55 18.07 28.36
C LEU A 561 -33.64 17.00 29.44
N SER A 562 -34.65 17.10 30.30
CA SER A 562 -34.99 16.05 31.26
C SER A 562 -36.00 15.06 30.68
N ALA A 563 -36.22 13.93 31.37
CA ALA A 563 -37.12 12.86 30.93
C ALA A 563 -38.52 13.37 30.52
N GLY A 564 -38.88 13.16 29.25
CA GLY A 564 -40.18 13.53 28.69
C GLY A 564 -40.40 15.03 28.45
N GLU A 565 -39.38 15.87 28.68
CA GLU A 565 -39.44 17.30 28.38
C GLU A 565 -39.67 17.49 26.87
N CYS A 566 -40.67 18.30 26.51
CA CYS A 566 -41.07 18.56 25.11
C CYS A 566 -41.40 17.32 24.27
N ASN A 567 -41.87 16.23 24.89
CA ASN A 567 -42.07 14.92 24.25
C ASN A 567 -40.78 14.23 23.79
N GLY A 568 -39.62 14.65 24.31
CA GLY A 568 -38.37 13.92 24.12
C GLY A 568 -38.34 12.58 24.89
N ILE A 569 -37.23 11.86 24.75
CA ILE A 569 -37.03 10.54 25.38
C ILE A 569 -36.56 10.65 26.83
N ASN A 570 -36.36 9.50 27.48
CA ASN A 570 -35.69 9.44 28.78
C ASN A 570 -34.16 9.52 28.58
N PRO A 571 -33.42 10.20 29.48
CA PRO A 571 -31.96 10.15 29.52
C PRO A 571 -31.45 8.71 29.56
N GLN A 572 -30.27 8.46 29.01
CA GLN A 572 -29.62 7.16 29.16
C GLN A 572 -29.08 7.04 30.59
N SER A 573 -28.34 8.04 31.05
CA SER A 573 -27.89 8.11 32.43
C SER A 573 -28.25 9.47 33.04
N GLY A 574 -28.15 9.58 34.36
CA GLY A 574 -28.44 10.83 35.06
C GLY A 574 -29.88 11.33 34.87
N ASP A 575 -30.02 12.66 34.89
CA ASP A 575 -31.30 13.37 34.85
C ASP A 575 -31.50 14.11 33.51
N ARG A 576 -30.46 14.27 32.68
CA ARG A 576 -30.51 15.05 31.44
C ARG A 576 -29.74 14.40 30.27
N TYR A 577 -30.09 14.80 29.04
CA TYR A 577 -29.36 14.43 27.81
C TYR A 577 -29.37 15.61 26.83
N PHE A 578 -28.50 15.58 25.80
CA PHE A 578 -28.52 16.59 24.74
C PHE A 578 -29.49 16.24 23.62
N ALA A 579 -30.31 17.21 23.20
CA ALA A 579 -31.02 17.20 21.93
C ALA A 579 -30.34 18.19 20.96
N VAL A 580 -29.68 17.66 19.93
CA VAL A 580 -28.89 18.42 18.96
C VAL A 580 -29.76 18.74 17.74
N GLY A 581 -30.24 19.96 17.63
CA GLY A 581 -31.32 20.32 16.70
C GLY A 581 -32.55 20.82 17.42
N GLY A 582 -32.69 20.40 18.68
CA GLY A 582 -33.74 20.78 19.62
C GLY A 582 -35.09 20.13 19.31
N VAL A 583 -35.79 19.74 20.39
CA VAL A 583 -37.16 19.23 20.38
C VAL A 583 -38.12 20.30 20.88
N CYS A 584 -37.72 21.09 21.88
CA CYS A 584 -38.51 22.23 22.32
C CYS A 584 -38.44 23.38 21.30
N ARG A 585 -37.29 23.50 20.63
CA ARG A 585 -37.02 24.45 19.55
C ARG A 585 -36.36 23.73 18.40
N GLU A 586 -37.11 23.51 17.33
CA GLU A 586 -36.66 22.70 16.20
C GLU A 586 -35.79 23.48 15.19
N ALA A 587 -34.71 22.84 14.75
CA ALA A 587 -33.93 23.22 13.59
C ALA A 587 -33.60 21.95 12.78
N ALA A 588 -33.77 22.01 11.45
CA ALA A 588 -33.48 20.87 10.57
C ALA A 588 -32.03 20.37 10.66
N ARG A 589 -31.13 21.25 11.11
CA ARG A 589 -29.72 20.96 11.33
C ARG A 589 -29.22 21.79 12.50
N ALA A 590 -28.40 21.19 13.35
CA ALA A 590 -27.69 21.91 14.39
C ALA A 590 -26.29 21.38 14.60
N ARG A 591 -25.40 22.30 15.01
CA ARG A 591 -23.99 22.05 15.21
C ARG A 591 -23.52 22.74 16.47
N ALA A 592 -22.97 21.96 17.39
CA ALA A 592 -22.36 22.48 18.61
C ALA A 592 -20.98 21.87 18.80
N THR A 593 -20.02 22.67 19.25
CA THR A 593 -18.63 22.21 19.41
C THR A 593 -18.10 22.47 20.81
N GLN A 594 -17.17 21.63 21.23
CA GLN A 594 -16.30 21.88 22.37
C GLN A 594 -14.84 21.71 21.95
N ARG A 595 -14.02 22.72 22.26
CA ARG A 595 -12.59 22.69 22.00
C ARG A 595 -11.83 22.36 23.28
N ILE A 596 -10.96 21.35 23.21
CA ILE A 596 -10.27 20.74 24.34
C ILE A 596 -8.77 20.94 24.15
N ASP A 597 -8.11 21.55 25.13
CA ASP A 597 -6.66 21.71 25.16
C ASP A 597 -5.98 20.40 25.59
N VAL A 598 -5.12 19.86 24.74
CA VAL A 598 -4.29 18.67 25.02
C VAL A 598 -2.80 18.98 25.03
N THR A 599 -2.42 20.27 25.06
CA THR A 599 -1.02 20.74 25.08
C THR A 599 -0.24 20.14 26.26
N ALA A 600 -0.92 19.89 27.38
CA ALA A 600 -0.33 19.27 28.56
C ALA A 600 0.23 17.86 28.29
N TYR A 601 -0.21 17.20 27.21
CA TYR A 601 0.21 15.86 26.76
C TYR A 601 1.10 15.88 25.52
N ALA A 602 1.60 17.04 25.10
CA ALA A 602 2.34 17.24 23.85
C ALA A 602 3.49 16.25 23.65
N ALA A 603 4.27 15.94 24.69
CA ALA A 603 5.40 15.02 24.59
C ALA A 603 4.96 13.60 24.17
N ALA A 604 3.88 13.09 24.75
CA ALA A 604 3.34 11.77 24.40
C ALA A 604 2.67 11.77 23.02
N ILE A 605 2.02 12.88 22.64
CA ILE A 605 1.40 13.05 21.33
C ILE A 605 2.47 13.07 20.23
N ASP A 606 3.48 13.94 20.37
CA ASP A 606 4.54 14.13 19.38
C ASP A 606 5.44 12.89 19.27
N GLY A 607 5.58 12.12 20.36
CA GLY A 607 6.25 10.82 20.39
C GLY A 607 5.45 9.67 19.79
N GLY A 608 4.21 9.89 19.31
CA GLY A 608 3.36 8.84 18.73
C GLY A 608 2.84 7.83 19.76
N GLN A 609 2.73 8.24 21.03
CA GLN A 609 2.38 7.37 22.14
C GLN A 609 0.94 7.55 22.63
N ALA A 610 0.23 8.60 22.18
CA ALA A 610 -1.09 8.96 22.67
C ALA A 610 -2.22 8.49 21.75
N ARG A 611 -3.09 7.58 22.25
CA ARG A 611 -4.35 7.20 21.56
C ARG A 611 -5.52 7.97 22.15
N LEU A 612 -6.48 8.32 21.31
CA LEU A 612 -7.78 8.82 21.67
C LEU A 612 -8.78 7.66 21.74
N ARG A 613 -9.66 7.69 22.73
CA ARG A 613 -10.85 6.86 22.81
C ARG A 613 -12.07 7.76 22.96
N LEU A 614 -13.01 7.62 22.03
CA LEU A 614 -14.34 8.20 22.06
C LEU A 614 -15.34 7.09 22.44
N SER A 615 -16.25 7.40 23.35
CA SER A 615 -17.45 6.62 23.65
C SER A 615 -18.61 7.59 23.83
N VAL A 616 -19.77 7.31 23.25
CA VAL A 616 -20.94 8.17 23.35
C VAL A 616 -22.21 7.36 23.16
N TRP A 617 -23.27 7.67 23.89
CA TRP A 617 -24.57 7.06 23.66
C TRP A 617 -25.38 7.93 22.70
N LEU A 618 -25.91 7.29 21.65
CA LEU A 618 -26.71 7.96 20.63
C LEU A 618 -28.05 7.23 20.47
N ALA A 619 -29.11 8.01 20.33
CA ALA A 619 -30.46 7.54 20.05
C ALA A 619 -31.19 8.56 19.17
N ASP A 620 -32.25 8.10 18.54
CA ASP A 620 -33.27 8.96 17.95
C ASP A 620 -34.67 8.62 18.48
N TRP A 621 -35.72 9.17 17.88
CA TRP A 621 -37.10 8.84 18.24
C TRP A 621 -37.65 7.61 17.49
N ASN A 622 -37.29 7.42 16.22
CA ASN A 622 -37.93 6.42 15.34
C ASN A 622 -37.09 5.94 14.13
N GLY A 623 -35.79 6.19 14.10
CA GLY A 623 -34.88 5.80 13.03
C GLY A 623 -34.66 6.85 11.94
N ASN A 624 -35.31 8.01 12.00
CA ASN A 624 -35.28 8.98 10.91
C ASN A 624 -34.10 9.94 11.00
N ASP A 625 -33.91 10.57 12.16
CA ASP A 625 -32.91 11.62 12.33
C ASP A 625 -31.54 11.05 12.69
N ARG A 626 -30.49 11.85 12.50
CA ARG A 626 -29.12 11.38 12.67
C ARG A 626 -28.35 12.23 13.67
N PRO A 627 -28.22 11.77 14.93
CA PRO A 627 -27.16 12.24 15.80
C PRO A 627 -25.80 11.69 15.34
N SER A 628 -24.81 12.59 15.27
CA SER A 628 -23.42 12.28 14.95
C SER A 628 -22.46 13.06 15.84
N VAL A 629 -21.31 12.45 16.12
CA VAL A 629 -20.17 13.10 16.79
C VAL A 629 -18.97 13.02 15.85
N HIS A 630 -18.33 14.16 15.61
CA HIS A 630 -17.14 14.28 14.78
C HIS A 630 -15.97 14.85 15.58
N LEU A 631 -14.75 14.40 15.28
CA LEU A 631 -13.53 14.87 15.91
C LEU A 631 -12.55 15.45 14.88
N ARG A 632 -12.02 16.63 15.20
CA ARG A 632 -10.90 17.26 14.49
C ARG A 632 -9.68 17.39 15.41
N PHE A 633 -8.51 17.17 14.85
CA PHE A 633 -7.22 17.31 15.53
C PHE A 633 -6.55 18.59 15.02
N LEU A 634 -6.25 19.54 15.90
CA LEU A 634 -5.69 20.83 15.50
C LEU A 634 -4.35 21.10 16.18
N ASP A 635 -3.47 21.80 15.46
CA ASP A 635 -2.19 22.26 15.99
C ASP A 635 -2.33 23.50 16.90
N SER A 636 -1.19 24.02 17.39
CA SER A 636 -1.17 25.23 18.23
C SER A 636 -1.74 26.49 17.57
N GLY A 637 -1.73 26.56 16.23
CA GLY A 637 -2.28 27.67 15.45
C GLY A 637 -3.77 27.49 15.10
N GLY A 638 -4.35 26.33 15.40
CA GLY A 638 -5.72 25.98 15.03
C GLY A 638 -5.87 25.44 13.61
N VAL A 639 -4.79 25.01 12.96
CA VAL A 639 -4.84 24.30 11.67
C VAL A 639 -5.25 22.86 11.91
N VAL A 640 -6.18 22.35 11.10
CA VAL A 640 -6.61 20.95 11.15
C VAL A 640 -5.49 20.06 10.60
N LEU A 641 -4.97 19.18 11.46
CA LEU A 641 -3.95 18.17 11.13
C LEU A 641 -4.58 16.89 10.58
N ALA A 642 -5.75 16.53 11.12
CA ALA A 642 -6.55 15.40 10.67
C ALA A 642 -8.03 15.60 11.05
N GLU A 643 -8.90 14.95 10.30
CA GLU A 643 -10.33 14.84 10.56
C GLU A 643 -10.82 13.45 10.11
N GLY A 644 -11.99 13.03 10.58
CA GLY A 644 -12.64 11.80 10.09
C GLY A 644 -12.90 10.70 11.13
N LEU A 645 -12.55 10.93 12.40
CA LEU A 645 -13.06 10.07 13.47
C LEU A 645 -14.49 10.52 13.79
N SER A 646 -15.48 9.75 13.32
CA SER A 646 -16.89 10.05 13.53
C SER A 646 -17.69 8.81 13.90
N VAL A 647 -18.71 9.01 14.74
CA VAL A 647 -19.71 8.00 15.07
C VAL A 647 -21.09 8.58 14.89
N SER A 648 -22.04 7.76 14.45
CA SER A 648 -23.43 8.14 14.23
C SER A 648 -24.34 6.94 14.42
N ARG A 649 -25.60 7.16 14.79
CA ARG A 649 -26.60 6.09 14.86
C ARG A 649 -27.99 6.63 14.57
N GLN A 650 -28.80 5.86 13.85
CA GLN A 650 -30.21 6.18 13.55
C GLN A 650 -31.09 5.03 14.04
N ALA A 651 -31.40 5.01 15.33
CA ALA A 651 -32.37 4.09 15.90
C ALA A 651 -32.88 4.57 17.28
N PRO A 652 -34.08 4.12 17.70
CA PRO A 652 -34.77 4.70 18.84
C PRO A 652 -34.21 4.32 20.21
N GLU A 653 -33.49 3.20 20.32
CA GLU A 653 -32.91 2.77 21.59
C GLU A 653 -31.55 3.42 21.82
N TRP A 654 -31.23 3.81 23.06
CA TRP A 654 -29.86 4.19 23.41
C TRP A 654 -28.86 3.07 23.12
N ALA A 655 -27.79 3.38 22.39
CA ALA A 655 -26.66 2.48 22.23
C ALA A 655 -25.31 3.23 22.22
N ALA A 656 -24.34 2.67 22.94
CA ALA A 656 -22.97 3.18 22.94
C ALA A 656 -22.32 3.00 21.56
N GLN A 657 -21.79 4.09 21.00
CA GLN A 657 -20.87 4.11 19.88
C GLN A 657 -19.47 4.38 20.39
N THR A 658 -18.48 3.65 19.89
CA THR A 658 -17.08 3.83 20.29
C THR A 658 -16.19 3.98 19.08
N ALA A 659 -15.17 4.82 19.19
CA ALA A 659 -14.16 5.00 18.16
C ALA A 659 -12.82 5.36 18.81
N GLY A 660 -11.71 5.18 18.09
CA GLY A 660 -10.40 5.57 18.60
C GLY A 660 -9.34 5.65 17.52
N THR A 661 -8.33 6.48 17.74
CA THR A 661 -7.22 6.69 16.81
C THR A 661 -5.99 7.20 17.56
N LEU A 662 -4.81 7.22 16.94
CA LEU A 662 -3.66 7.94 17.49
C LEU A 662 -3.82 9.44 17.22
N LEU A 663 -3.35 10.26 18.15
CA LEU A 663 -3.28 11.69 17.91
C LEU A 663 -2.13 11.97 16.94
N PRO A 664 -2.37 12.74 15.85
CA PRO A 664 -1.29 13.20 14.99
C PRO A 664 -0.25 14.00 15.79
N ALA A 665 1.02 13.86 15.44
CA ALA A 665 2.07 14.70 16.01
C ALA A 665 1.73 16.19 15.84
N ASN A 666 2.10 17.02 16.81
CA ASN A 666 1.75 18.44 16.91
C ASN A 666 0.29 18.76 17.27
N THR A 667 -0.57 17.77 17.54
CA THR A 667 -1.92 18.05 18.05
C THR A 667 -1.83 18.77 19.40
N ARG A 668 -2.50 19.91 19.52
CA ARG A 668 -2.62 20.72 20.75
C ARG A 668 -4.07 20.96 21.14
N TRP A 669 -4.99 20.86 20.18
CA TRP A 669 -6.41 20.98 20.42
C TRP A 669 -7.16 19.82 19.79
N LEU A 670 -8.17 19.33 20.51
CA LEU A 670 -9.22 18.48 19.94
C LEU A 670 -10.47 19.34 19.82
N GLU A 671 -11.16 19.25 18.69
CA GLU A 671 -12.50 19.84 18.54
C GLU A 671 -13.50 18.69 18.39
N VAL A 672 -14.39 18.59 19.38
CA VAL A 672 -15.53 17.66 19.37
C VAL A 672 -16.73 18.41 18.84
N GLU A 673 -17.37 17.86 17.82
CA GLU A 673 -18.53 18.45 17.16
C GLU A 673 -19.72 17.49 17.29
N LEU A 674 -20.79 17.97 17.91
CA LEU A 674 -22.11 17.36 17.86
C LEU A 674 -22.83 17.88 16.63
N LEU A 675 -23.38 16.97 15.83
CA LEU A 675 -24.17 17.27 14.65
C LEU A 675 -25.49 16.50 14.74
N GLY A 676 -26.61 17.21 14.60
CA GLY A 676 -27.94 16.62 14.51
C GLY A 676 -28.60 17.01 13.20
N GLU A 677 -29.09 16.03 12.45
CA GLU A 677 -29.68 16.22 11.13
C GLU A 677 -31.05 15.57 11.04
N ARG A 678 -32.06 16.38 10.71
CA ARG A 678 -33.44 15.95 10.53
C ARG A 678 -33.67 15.44 9.12
N PHE A 679 -34.08 14.19 8.97
CA PHE A 679 -34.44 13.61 7.67
C PHE A 679 -35.95 13.49 7.46
N ALA A 680 -36.74 13.34 8.53
CA ALA A 680 -38.20 13.28 8.43
C ALA A 680 -38.89 13.71 9.73
N GLY A 681 -40.05 14.35 9.62
CA GLY A 681 -40.78 14.88 10.78
C GLY A 681 -40.57 16.38 10.97
N THR A 682 -41.02 16.89 12.12
CA THR A 682 -40.90 18.30 12.54
C THR A 682 -39.77 18.50 13.54
N ASP A 683 -39.63 17.62 14.53
CA ASP A 683 -38.56 17.70 15.52
C ASP A 683 -37.24 17.17 14.94
N ASN A 684 -36.11 17.62 15.48
CA ASN A 684 -34.81 17.01 15.19
C ASN A 684 -34.43 16.13 16.36
N ASP A 685 -34.77 14.85 16.25
CA ASP A 685 -34.68 13.85 17.30
C ASP A 685 -33.26 13.28 17.44
N SER A 686 -32.24 14.14 17.34
CA SER A 686 -30.85 13.72 17.45
C SER A 686 -30.39 13.79 18.90
N TYR A 687 -30.43 12.65 19.59
CA TYR A 687 -30.13 12.58 21.03
C TYR A 687 -28.71 12.08 21.30
N VAL A 688 -28.02 12.76 22.21
CA VAL A 688 -26.64 12.47 22.62
C VAL A 688 -26.55 12.46 24.14
N ASP A 689 -25.95 11.43 24.70
CA ASP A 689 -25.72 11.30 26.15
C ASP A 689 -24.39 10.60 26.45
N ASP A 690 -23.88 10.77 27.66
CA ASP A 690 -22.68 10.09 28.18
C ASP A 690 -21.47 10.19 27.24
N LEU A 691 -21.23 11.37 26.65
CA LEU A 691 -20.08 11.61 25.78
C LEU A 691 -18.77 11.59 26.60
N ASP A 692 -17.96 10.58 26.33
CA ASP A 692 -16.69 10.28 26.99
C ASP A 692 -15.54 10.27 25.97
N LEU A 693 -14.60 11.21 26.16
CA LEU A 693 -13.41 11.34 25.34
C LEU A 693 -12.17 11.28 26.22
N ARG A 694 -11.31 10.27 26.02
CA ARG A 694 -10.13 10.06 26.87
C ARG A 694 -8.88 9.81 26.05
N LEU A 695 -7.72 10.18 26.60
CA LEU A 695 -6.43 9.75 26.07
C LEU A 695 -6.00 8.46 26.78
N LEU A 696 -5.41 7.56 26.00
CA LEU A 696 -4.67 6.40 26.45
C LEU A 696 -3.18 6.71 26.23
N LEU A 697 -2.44 6.82 27.33
CA LEU A 697 -1.05 7.30 27.35
C LEU A 697 -0.17 6.30 28.10
N PRO A 698 1.15 6.24 27.86
CA PRO A 698 2.04 5.48 28.72
C PRO A 698 2.01 5.99 30.18
N ASN A 699 2.26 5.10 31.14
CA ASN A 699 2.42 5.48 32.54
C ASN A 699 3.51 6.57 32.70
N GLY A 700 3.28 7.56 33.58
CA GLY A 700 4.20 8.69 33.79
C GLY A 700 4.18 9.77 32.70
N SER A 701 3.29 9.65 31.71
CA SER A 701 3.14 10.62 30.61
C SER A 701 2.05 11.68 30.86
N GLY A 702 1.51 11.74 32.08
CA GLY A 702 0.58 12.78 32.51
C GLY A 702 1.25 14.15 32.63
N PRO A 703 0.47 15.25 32.68
CA PRO A 703 1.02 16.58 32.80
C PRO A 703 1.63 16.80 34.18
N GLY A 704 2.77 17.50 34.22
CA GLY A 704 3.38 17.94 35.47
C GLY A 704 2.49 18.95 36.23
N LEU A 705 2.73 19.10 37.53
CA LEU A 705 2.00 20.05 38.38
C LEU A 705 2.21 21.50 37.90
N PRO A 706 1.15 22.32 37.81
CA PRO A 706 1.24 23.71 37.38
C PRO A 706 2.04 24.54 38.38
N SER A 707 2.78 25.53 37.86
CA SER A 707 3.69 26.38 38.67
C SER A 707 3.10 27.74 39.09
N GLY A 708 1.94 28.12 38.54
CA GLY A 708 1.26 29.38 38.82
C GLY A 708 0.27 29.32 39.98
N ASN A 709 -0.32 30.48 40.31
CA ASN A 709 -1.44 30.56 41.24
C ASN A 709 -2.68 29.89 40.62
N LEU A 710 -3.27 28.95 41.34
CA LEU A 710 -4.47 28.23 40.96
C LEU A 710 -5.75 29.04 41.24
N VAL A 711 -5.68 30.04 42.13
CA VAL A 711 -6.81 30.95 42.40
C VAL A 711 -6.94 31.95 41.27
N ALA A 712 -8.08 31.97 40.61
CA ALA A 712 -8.42 33.02 39.65
C ALA A 712 -8.91 34.27 40.40
N ASN A 713 -8.44 35.44 39.98
CA ASN A 713 -8.81 36.72 40.60
C ASN A 713 -8.58 36.76 42.14
N GLY A 714 -7.43 36.25 42.59
CA GLY A 714 -7.10 36.19 44.02
C GLY A 714 -6.94 37.55 44.72
N GLY A 715 -6.75 38.62 43.96
CA GLY A 715 -6.67 40.01 44.47
C GLY A 715 -7.90 40.87 44.16
N ALA A 716 -9.03 40.28 43.78
CA ALA A 716 -10.29 40.99 43.52
C ALA A 716 -10.29 42.03 42.38
N GLU A 717 -9.23 42.11 41.56
CA GLU A 717 -9.07 43.11 40.49
C GLU A 717 -10.16 43.03 39.42
N ASN A 718 -10.65 41.83 39.11
CA ASN A 718 -11.73 41.58 38.16
C ASN A 718 -13.07 41.36 38.88
N GLU A 719 -13.37 42.24 39.84
CA GLU A 719 -14.60 42.21 40.63
C GLU A 719 -14.81 40.84 41.31
N THR A 720 -16.00 40.25 41.20
CA THR A 720 -16.35 38.96 41.82
C THR A 720 -16.59 37.85 40.78
N ASP A 721 -16.25 38.07 39.51
CA ASP A 721 -16.65 37.21 38.37
C ASP A 721 -16.17 35.75 38.47
N ALA A 722 -15.09 35.51 39.22
CA ALA A 722 -14.48 34.19 39.39
C ALA A 722 -14.95 33.45 40.67
N TRP A 723 -15.93 34.01 41.39
CA TRP A 723 -16.36 33.53 42.71
C TRP A 723 -17.88 33.30 42.76
N GLU A 724 -18.28 32.14 43.29
CA GLU A 724 -19.67 31.80 43.56
C GLU A 724 -20.03 32.26 44.97
N THR A 725 -20.99 33.17 45.12
CA THR A 725 -21.50 33.56 46.44
C THR A 725 -22.59 32.59 46.89
N ARG A 726 -22.32 31.79 47.93
CA ARG A 726 -23.26 30.81 48.49
C ARG A 726 -24.16 31.40 49.58
N ALA A 727 -23.69 32.42 50.29
CA ALA A 727 -24.49 33.14 51.29
C ALA A 727 -24.01 34.60 51.44
N GLY A 728 -24.92 35.50 51.77
CA GLY A 728 -24.62 36.92 51.96
C GLY A 728 -24.16 37.60 50.66
N HIS A 729 -23.11 38.41 50.75
CA HIS A 729 -22.58 39.20 49.64
C HIS A 729 -21.05 39.21 49.66
N LEU A 730 -20.44 38.95 48.51
CA LEU A 730 -19.02 39.22 48.25
C LEU A 730 -18.92 40.53 47.46
N GLU A 731 -18.06 41.44 47.90
CA GLU A 731 -17.78 42.69 47.20
C GLU A 731 -16.29 42.81 46.88
N SER A 732 -15.97 43.42 45.74
CA SER A 732 -14.62 43.84 45.40
C SER A 732 -14.57 45.36 45.49
N LEU A 733 -13.77 45.89 46.42
CA LEU A 733 -13.77 47.32 46.77
C LEU A 733 -12.42 47.97 46.46
N SER A 734 -12.45 49.22 46.03
CA SER A 734 -11.27 50.08 45.89
C SER A 734 -10.94 50.83 47.18
N ALA A 735 -9.75 51.43 47.26
CA ALA A 735 -9.28 52.16 48.44
C ALA A 735 -10.28 53.22 48.93
N GLY A 736 -10.74 53.09 50.18
CA GLY A 736 -11.69 54.02 50.81
C GLY A 736 -13.14 53.92 50.35
N GLU A 737 -13.45 53.03 49.41
CA GLU A 737 -14.82 52.77 48.95
C GLU A 737 -15.67 52.24 50.11
N CYS A 738 -16.87 52.81 50.28
CA CYS A 738 -17.77 52.49 51.40
C CYS A 738 -17.14 52.63 52.80
N ARG A 739 -16.13 53.51 52.96
CA ARG A 739 -15.33 53.69 54.19
C ARG A 739 -14.44 52.48 54.52
N GLY A 740 -14.14 51.66 53.53
CA GLY A 740 -13.23 50.53 53.63
C GLY A 740 -11.76 50.93 53.78
N THR A 741 -10.91 49.92 53.92
CA THR A 741 -9.46 50.06 54.03
C THR A 741 -8.81 50.31 52.66
N ASP A 742 -7.51 50.61 52.67
CA ASP A 742 -6.67 50.46 51.49
C ASP A 742 -6.41 48.96 51.21
N PRO A 743 -6.36 48.51 49.93
CA PRO A 743 -5.96 47.16 49.53
C PRO A 743 -4.58 46.76 50.09
N PHE A 744 -4.32 45.46 50.20
CA PHE A 744 -2.99 44.96 50.56
C PHE A 744 -2.04 45.03 49.35
N GLU A 745 -2.52 44.58 48.19
CA GLU A 745 -1.80 44.65 46.92
C GLU A 745 -2.79 45.04 45.81
N GLY A 746 -2.31 45.65 44.73
CA GLY A 746 -3.18 46.03 43.61
C GLY A 746 -4.07 47.24 43.89
N ALA A 747 -5.22 47.28 43.23
CA ALA A 747 -6.19 48.37 43.29
C ALA A 747 -7.47 48.00 44.04
N ARG A 748 -7.74 46.70 44.26
CA ARG A 748 -8.98 46.21 44.89
C ARG A 748 -8.69 45.12 45.93
N TYR A 749 -9.68 44.84 46.78
CA TYR A 749 -9.67 43.72 47.73
C TYR A 749 -11.08 43.18 47.93
N PHE A 750 -11.23 41.96 48.47
CA PHE A 750 -12.52 41.38 48.80
C PHE A 750 -13.02 41.85 50.17
N ALA A 751 -14.25 42.35 50.23
CA ALA A 751 -15.03 42.49 51.46
C ALA A 751 -16.06 41.36 51.55
N VAL A 752 -15.78 40.38 52.41
CA VAL A 752 -16.57 39.15 52.56
C VAL A 752 -17.61 39.40 53.66
N GLY A 753 -18.83 39.79 53.30
CA GLY A 753 -19.79 40.35 54.25
C GLY A 753 -20.42 41.65 53.77
N ALA A 754 -19.83 42.21 52.71
CA ALA A 754 -20.24 43.40 51.98
C ALA A 754 -20.39 44.66 52.84
N LEU A 755 -19.36 45.49 52.79
CA LEU A 755 -19.32 46.79 53.46
C LEU A 755 -20.35 47.78 52.89
N CYS A 756 -20.65 47.68 51.59
CA CYS A 756 -21.64 48.55 50.94
C CYS A 756 -23.08 47.98 51.02
N ARG A 757 -23.21 46.65 51.16
CA ARG A 757 -24.47 45.91 51.25
C ARG A 757 -24.44 44.96 52.45
N GLU A 758 -24.56 45.56 53.64
CA GLU A 758 -24.33 44.88 54.93
C GLU A 758 -24.99 43.50 55.05
N ALA A 759 -24.16 42.46 55.26
CA ALA A 759 -24.59 41.12 55.67
C ALA A 759 -23.83 40.66 56.91
N ALA A 760 -24.55 40.12 57.91
CA ALA A 760 -23.94 39.61 59.15
C ALA A 760 -23.01 38.41 58.92
N PHE A 761 -23.21 37.71 57.81
CA PHE A 761 -22.41 36.57 57.37
C PHE A 761 -22.38 36.56 55.84
N ALA A 762 -21.22 36.26 55.26
CA ALA A 762 -21.11 35.93 53.85
C ALA A 762 -20.16 34.76 53.64
N HIS A 763 -20.43 34.01 52.57
CA HIS A 763 -19.66 32.85 52.15
C HIS A 763 -19.56 32.84 50.64
N ALA A 764 -18.33 32.85 50.13
CA ALA A 764 -18.03 32.72 48.72
C ALA A 764 -17.01 31.61 48.49
N VAL A 765 -17.10 30.96 47.33
CA VAL A 765 -16.24 29.85 46.95
C VAL A 765 -15.69 30.00 45.54
N GLN A 766 -14.51 29.44 45.32
CA GLN A 766 -13.97 29.20 43.99
C GLN A 766 -13.52 27.75 43.90
N ARG A 767 -14.09 26.99 42.94
CA ARG A 767 -13.73 25.60 42.69
C ARG A 767 -12.64 25.50 41.62
N ILE A 768 -11.60 24.73 41.91
CA ILE A 768 -10.44 24.49 41.06
C ILE A 768 -10.42 23.00 40.69
N ASP A 769 -10.41 22.70 39.39
CA ASP A 769 -10.37 21.32 38.87
C ASP A 769 -8.94 20.80 38.80
N LEU A 770 -8.69 19.69 39.50
CA LEU A 770 -7.38 19.04 39.56
C LEU A 770 -7.38 17.63 38.96
N ARG A 771 -8.47 17.19 38.33
CA ARG A 771 -8.60 15.81 37.83
C ARG A 771 -7.49 15.44 36.84
N THR A 772 -6.97 16.41 36.09
CA THR A 772 -5.84 16.24 35.16
C THR A 772 -4.53 15.86 35.87
N TYR A 773 -4.37 16.13 37.17
CA TYR A 773 -3.15 15.93 37.94
C TYR A 773 -3.23 14.75 38.92
N ALA A 774 -4.20 13.85 38.75
CA ALA A 774 -4.48 12.73 39.66
C ALA A 774 -3.24 11.86 39.95
N GLU A 775 -2.34 11.66 38.98
CA GLU A 775 -1.10 10.89 39.17
C GLU A 775 -0.15 11.57 40.16
N ALA A 776 0.11 12.87 39.98
CA ALA A 776 0.95 13.64 40.88
C ALA A 776 0.34 13.73 42.29
N ILE A 777 -0.98 13.82 42.39
CA ILE A 777 -1.72 13.80 43.66
C ILE A 777 -1.57 12.43 44.34
N GLY A 778 -1.76 11.33 43.60
CA GLY A 778 -1.52 9.97 44.10
C GLY A 778 -0.08 9.72 44.55
N ALA A 779 0.89 10.42 43.96
CA ALA A 779 2.29 10.41 44.36
C ALA A 779 2.62 11.34 45.57
N GLY A 780 1.62 12.01 46.16
CA GLY A 780 1.78 12.84 47.36
C GLY A 780 2.02 14.34 47.10
N ALA A 781 1.40 14.91 46.05
CA ALA A 781 1.49 16.34 45.77
C ALA A 781 1.09 17.20 46.99
N THR A 782 1.77 18.33 47.16
CA THR A 782 1.52 19.28 48.25
C THR A 782 1.20 20.66 47.67
N VAL A 783 0.25 21.36 48.28
CA VAL A 783 -0.10 22.75 47.96
C VAL A 783 0.25 23.67 49.12
N ARG A 784 0.60 24.91 48.78
CA ARG A 784 0.70 26.03 49.71
C ARG A 784 -0.42 27.01 49.40
N PHE A 785 -1.19 27.37 50.42
CA PHE A 785 -2.26 28.34 50.36
C PHE A 785 -1.92 29.55 51.23
N GLN A 786 -2.12 30.74 50.69
CA GLN A 786 -1.84 32.01 51.33
C GLN A 786 -3.03 32.96 51.14
N ALA A 787 -3.31 33.77 52.15
CA ALA A 787 -4.25 34.88 52.08
C ALA A 787 -3.73 36.07 52.90
N ALA A 788 -3.87 37.30 52.38
CA ALA A 788 -3.77 38.51 53.19
C ALA A 788 -5.14 38.77 53.83
N LEU A 789 -5.18 38.85 55.15
CA LEU A 789 -6.41 39.03 55.91
C LEU A 789 -6.29 40.28 56.79
N ARG A 790 -7.41 40.99 56.94
CA ARG A 790 -7.50 42.18 57.76
C ARG A 790 -8.92 42.37 58.30
N ASN A 791 -8.98 42.95 59.49
CA ASN A 791 -10.18 43.51 60.09
C ASN A 791 -10.08 45.04 60.19
N TRP A 792 -11.16 45.75 60.49
CA TRP A 792 -11.12 47.18 60.83
C TRP A 792 -10.96 47.45 62.34
N SER A 793 -11.72 46.76 63.21
CA SER A 793 -11.83 47.13 64.63
C SER A 793 -11.60 46.01 65.66
N GLY A 794 -11.19 44.81 65.25
CA GLY A 794 -10.98 43.70 66.19
C GLY A 794 -12.17 42.77 66.40
N ASN A 795 -13.33 43.07 65.81
CA ASN A 795 -14.57 42.35 66.10
C ASN A 795 -14.92 41.31 65.03
N ASP A 796 -14.79 41.64 63.74
CA ASP A 796 -15.20 40.71 62.68
C ASP A 796 -14.05 39.79 62.26
N ILE A 797 -14.38 38.56 61.86
CA ILE A 797 -13.36 37.54 61.55
C ILE A 797 -13.42 37.20 60.07
N PRO A 798 -12.46 37.69 59.25
CA PRO A 798 -12.22 37.15 57.92
C PRO A 798 -11.58 35.77 58.05
N ALA A 799 -12.07 34.81 57.27
CA ALA A 799 -11.55 33.46 57.21
C ALA A 799 -11.35 33.01 55.76
N ALA A 800 -10.23 32.34 55.51
CA ALA A 800 -9.97 31.68 54.23
C ALA A 800 -9.48 30.25 54.47
N TYR A 801 -10.07 29.26 53.79
CA TYR A 801 -9.68 27.85 53.92
C TYR A 801 -9.91 27.06 52.63
N LEU A 802 -9.34 25.87 52.57
CA LEU A 802 -9.51 24.92 51.47
C LEU A 802 -10.41 23.76 51.90
N VAL A 803 -11.22 23.29 50.96
CA VAL A 803 -11.94 22.01 51.01
C VAL A 803 -11.48 21.15 49.83
N PHE A 804 -11.01 19.95 50.12
CA PHE A 804 -10.61 18.95 49.12
C PHE A 804 -11.80 18.05 48.83
N LEU A 805 -12.15 17.92 47.55
CA LEU A 805 -13.26 17.08 47.09
C LEU A 805 -12.76 15.96 46.18
N ASP A 806 -13.42 14.81 46.21
CA ASP A 806 -13.24 13.76 45.20
C ASP A 806 -13.82 14.18 43.84
N ALA A 807 -13.65 13.33 42.81
CA ALA A 807 -14.18 13.60 41.48
C ALA A 807 -15.72 13.61 41.40
N ALA A 808 -16.42 13.06 42.40
CA ALA A 808 -17.87 13.08 42.52
C ALA A 808 -18.39 14.30 43.31
N GLY A 809 -17.48 15.10 43.89
CA GLY A 809 -17.80 16.29 44.68
C GLY A 809 -18.02 16.01 46.17
N ASN A 810 -17.69 14.82 46.67
CA ASN A 810 -17.75 14.53 48.10
C ASN A 810 -16.53 15.11 48.82
N GLU A 811 -16.73 15.64 50.02
CA GLU A 811 -15.65 16.18 50.85
C GLU A 811 -14.72 15.08 51.35
N LEU A 812 -13.42 15.23 51.07
CA LEU A 812 -12.35 14.38 51.55
C LEU A 812 -11.70 14.96 52.82
N GLN A 813 -11.42 16.26 52.81
CA GLN A 813 -10.75 16.95 53.92
C GLN A 813 -10.94 18.47 53.82
N THR A 814 -11.06 19.13 54.97
CA THR A 814 -11.05 20.59 55.10
C THR A 814 -9.84 21.07 55.89
N THR A 815 -9.17 22.13 55.44
CA THR A 815 -8.02 22.72 56.14
C THR A 815 -8.45 23.60 57.31
N VAL A 816 -7.54 23.85 58.26
CA VAL A 816 -7.78 24.84 59.30
C VAL A 816 -7.89 26.23 58.66
N PRO A 817 -8.89 27.06 59.03
CA PRO A 817 -9.01 28.40 58.48
C PRO A 817 -7.86 29.34 58.84
N LEU A 818 -7.35 30.05 57.83
CA LEU A 818 -6.53 31.24 58.02
C LEU A 818 -7.46 32.34 58.52
N GLN A 819 -7.17 32.92 59.69
CA GLN A 819 -7.99 33.96 60.30
C GLN A 819 -7.10 35.06 60.90
N HIS A 820 -7.49 36.32 60.70
CA HIS A 820 -6.80 37.46 61.31
C HIS A 820 -7.78 38.54 61.74
N ASP A 821 -7.80 38.85 63.03
CA ASP A 821 -8.75 39.76 63.64
C ASP A 821 -8.20 41.18 63.87
N GLN A 822 -6.95 41.50 63.49
CA GLN A 822 -6.37 42.83 63.78
C GLN A 822 -6.57 43.84 62.65
N ALA A 823 -6.45 45.12 63.01
CA ALA A 823 -6.59 46.29 62.12
C ALA A 823 -5.42 46.51 61.15
N VAL A 824 -4.63 45.47 60.86
CA VAL A 824 -3.47 45.52 59.98
C VAL A 824 -3.53 44.32 59.04
N TRP A 825 -3.12 44.52 57.79
CA TRP A 825 -3.00 43.40 56.87
C TRP A 825 -1.94 42.42 57.35
N ARG A 826 -2.30 41.14 57.39
CA ARG A 826 -1.38 40.06 57.67
C ARG A 826 -1.53 38.96 56.64
N VAL A 827 -0.41 38.61 56.02
CA VAL A 827 -0.31 37.42 55.19
C VAL A 827 -0.19 36.19 56.08
N LEU A 828 -1.12 35.26 55.93
CA LEU A 828 -1.08 33.95 56.56
C LEU A 828 -0.92 32.91 55.47
N GLU A 829 -0.19 31.83 55.75
CA GLU A 829 0.00 30.72 54.83
C GLU A 829 -0.08 29.38 55.56
N GLN A 830 -0.48 28.35 54.82
CA GLN A 830 -0.43 26.94 55.24
C GLN A 830 -0.04 26.05 54.08
N SER A 831 0.57 24.90 54.38
CA SER A 831 0.87 23.86 53.39
C SER A 831 0.21 22.55 53.80
N THR A 832 -0.35 21.84 52.83
CA THR A 832 -0.98 20.55 53.05
C THR A 832 -0.77 19.63 51.85
N THR A 833 -0.53 18.36 52.14
CA THR A 833 -0.54 17.30 51.13
C THR A 833 -1.99 17.06 50.73
N LEU A 834 -2.25 16.92 49.43
CA LEU A 834 -3.60 16.62 48.95
C LEU A 834 -3.98 15.18 49.32
N PRO A 835 -5.21 14.93 49.81
CA PRO A 835 -5.74 13.57 49.91
C PRO A 835 -5.63 12.82 48.58
N VAL A 836 -5.37 11.51 48.66
CA VAL A 836 -5.49 10.63 47.50
C VAL A 836 -6.92 10.76 46.95
N GLU A 837 -7.07 10.75 45.63
CA GLU A 837 -8.36 10.93 44.92
C GLU A 837 -8.91 12.36 44.87
N THR A 838 -8.17 13.38 45.35
CA THR A 838 -8.61 14.78 45.21
C THR A 838 -8.84 15.14 43.73
N GLY A 839 -10.10 15.38 43.37
CA GLY A 839 -10.53 15.82 42.04
C GLY A 839 -10.69 17.35 41.97
N PHE A 840 -11.09 17.99 43.07
CA PHE A 840 -11.25 19.44 43.13
C PHE A 840 -10.72 20.03 44.44
N ILE A 841 -10.33 21.31 44.40
CA ILE A 841 -10.14 22.15 45.57
C ILE A 841 -11.21 23.25 45.53
N GLU A 842 -11.99 23.42 46.59
CA GLU A 842 -12.74 24.65 46.82
C GLU A 842 -11.94 25.58 47.74
N VAL A 843 -11.71 26.81 47.29
CA VAL A 843 -11.20 27.89 48.12
C VAL A 843 -12.40 28.61 48.70
N HIS A 844 -12.50 28.66 50.02
CA HIS A 844 -13.61 29.25 50.74
C HIS A 844 -13.18 30.57 51.36
N LEU A 845 -14.02 31.59 51.19
CA LEU A 845 -13.94 32.88 51.87
C LEU A 845 -15.17 33.07 52.74
N GLU A 846 -14.95 33.36 54.01
CA GLU A 846 -16.02 33.67 54.95
C GLU A 846 -15.72 34.98 55.69
N GLY A 847 -16.78 35.71 56.02
CA GLY A 847 -16.70 36.84 56.91
C GLY A 847 -17.90 36.87 57.85
N THR A 848 -17.60 36.88 59.14
CA THR A 848 -18.62 36.84 60.20
C THR A 848 -18.56 38.12 61.02
N ARG A 849 -19.70 38.81 61.13
CA ARG A 849 -19.85 39.98 61.98
C ARG A 849 -20.10 39.57 63.43
N HIS A 850 -19.20 39.94 64.35
CA HIS A 850 -19.41 39.66 65.79
C HIS A 850 -19.94 40.86 66.57
N ALA A 851 -19.58 42.10 66.19
CA ALA A 851 -20.07 43.32 66.84
C ALA A 851 -19.91 44.55 65.94
N GLY A 852 -20.96 45.39 65.84
CA GLY A 852 -20.98 46.54 64.94
C GLY A 852 -22.23 46.56 64.05
N THR A 853 -22.28 47.50 63.11
CA THR A 853 -23.35 47.58 62.09
C THR A 853 -22.90 47.08 60.72
N ASP A 854 -21.61 47.10 60.43
CA ASP A 854 -20.94 46.64 59.21
C ASP A 854 -20.16 45.33 59.47
N ASN A 855 -19.80 44.62 58.38
CA ASN A 855 -18.98 43.41 58.43
C ASN A 855 -17.63 43.69 57.76
N ASP A 856 -16.61 43.94 58.59
CA ASP A 856 -15.31 44.45 58.18
C ASP A 856 -14.28 43.34 57.90
N ALA A 857 -14.75 42.19 57.40
CA ALA A 857 -13.92 41.06 57.05
C ALA A 857 -13.30 41.23 55.65
N TYR A 858 -12.01 41.56 55.60
CA TYR A 858 -11.30 41.84 54.36
C TYR A 858 -10.29 40.75 54.00
N VAL A 859 -10.28 40.37 52.73
CA VAL A 859 -9.39 39.35 52.15
C VAL A 859 -8.75 39.90 50.88
N ASP A 860 -7.46 39.67 50.70
CA ASP A 860 -6.72 40.06 49.51
C ASP A 860 -5.57 39.07 49.23
N SER A 861 -4.96 39.14 48.05
CA SER A 861 -3.76 38.39 47.65
C SER A 861 -3.82 36.90 47.95
N LEU A 862 -4.93 36.27 47.56
CA LEU A 862 -5.11 34.82 47.64
C LEU A 862 -4.19 34.11 46.65
N ASP A 863 -3.39 33.18 47.17
CA ASP A 863 -2.43 32.42 46.39
C ASP A 863 -2.43 30.94 46.78
N LEU A 864 -2.81 30.08 45.83
CA LEU A 864 -2.76 28.63 45.98
C LEU A 864 -1.83 28.07 44.90
N ARG A 865 -0.75 27.39 45.29
CA ARG A 865 0.18 26.80 44.31
C ARG A 865 0.73 25.47 44.80
N PHE A 866 1.10 24.60 43.86
CA PHE A 866 1.86 23.40 44.21
C PHE A 866 3.27 23.77 44.70
N VAL A 867 3.73 23.08 45.73
CA VAL A 867 5.10 23.18 46.25
C VAL A 867 5.87 21.93 45.84
N ARG A 868 7.10 22.14 45.36
CA ARG A 868 8.02 21.07 44.97
C ARG A 868 8.73 20.47 46.17
#